data_AF-A0A7C7U9T5-F1
#
_entry.id   AF-A0A7C7U9T5-F1
#
_cell.length_a   1.000
_cell.length_b   1.000
_cell.length_c   1.000
_cell.angle_alpha   90.00
_cell.angle_beta   90.00
_cell.angle_gamma   90.00
#
_symmetry.space_group_name_H-M   'P 1'
#
loop_
_entity.id
_entity.type
_entity.pdbx_description
1 polymer ?
#
loop_
_entity_poly.entity_id
_entity_poly.type
_entity_poly.pdbx_seq_one_letter_code
_entity_poly.pdbx_strand_id
1 'polypeptide(L)'
;MPRGLVRLALEISLIAAWLLATSIAHARPEDPDIPVTLRPVHLTDSGDYLIPYMPVYRTTHDGRVGINFKSGIEFYLFAPERFGTGFHDSPEGPHMLAHDRMVYPHSNLHDSPFGVQGHTALCEAPNAEGKFENPYACGPRGDLDCYDLTLITATFADANSDSRHFWGTPVTVSVSLPKTPNASILGVAFGTPQAGITTFPFSQMFEPMVVQDGNLMIGRISNATITWTHSVTGEVITDQYDMVYLPAPYDPSRACDVTQWDEIKPLGHAPSDPEVNQRYGFALQPFRDGMGNLVSDRSDLAGSYPWIDSKGDNIGFSTLGTPVLEDEFPISCVPDRDCDDAALHEGDPKLMGKTIVGLWTRGKMVLLDNLVNNSDYSKPQTEDAGHRMLDMYHAGTRFGAGDGLARVGNGRDNTGPERLYGAPQNTSFLESAENKLNYWKAVRPVTPRDVVWHVSTGAGSDEFAFDDYLYPDTFVVSSMVQALRNDGVQITPYDGIGGNPARVQNGSGATPDRWLVPPYGGLVNARIERVALGGIHGKGLWLSGDAYVDYRVVAQPQDIRSVLWHFSLFVDTRFPNDEVVRVLITFPDGSELQLVGRDRVQYWNGNVVHTVALPHEVPDTGWAHLGLQMSAANQTAELYLDGFLLDRFEHDQPFFELSPGNLSVGRNPARVVEGFRGWIDDFKVIAHASGKEEWCNHAGGTLIGVGASGAWHDLASSHPDFSHQEISDFLAFFGKPTFPLYACYHDYSDDHAAHRANIPVGHTGVGASYNFPEGPLEHDQPRPDSSGNHFCRNCHTATGLQGLNLDALAFIPDLNAKDDPRRQPLQPYPRVHGNIPADWLGAGLPAEAMVAPPEGLAIDTLLLPEPGQGSSLVFGAALLGWMARRRAGF
;
A
#
# COMPACT_ATOMS: atom_id res chain seq x y z
N MET A 1 20.90 -20.14 -68.62
CA MET A 1 20.50 -19.42 -67.39
C MET A 1 21.74 -18.81 -66.77
N PRO A 2 21.79 -17.49 -66.51
CA PRO A 2 23.03 -16.81 -66.18
C PRO A 2 23.34 -16.92 -64.68
N ARG A 3 24.61 -17.21 -64.38
CA ARG A 3 25.18 -17.42 -63.03
C ARG A 3 25.03 -16.23 -62.05
N GLY A 4 24.51 -15.09 -62.50
CA GLY A 4 24.30 -13.90 -61.67
C GLY A 4 23.08 -13.96 -60.75
N LEU A 5 22.01 -14.64 -61.16
CA LEU A 5 20.76 -14.74 -60.35
C LEU A 5 20.92 -15.65 -59.14
N VAL A 6 21.76 -16.68 -59.22
CA VAL A 6 22.04 -17.58 -58.10
C VAL A 6 22.91 -16.91 -57.03
N ARG A 7 23.80 -15.98 -57.43
CA ARG A 7 24.67 -15.26 -56.49
C ARG A 7 23.92 -14.18 -55.72
N LEU A 8 23.01 -13.48 -56.39
CA LEU A 8 22.12 -12.49 -55.75
C LEU A 8 21.12 -13.16 -54.80
N ALA A 9 20.58 -14.32 -55.16
CA ALA A 9 19.71 -15.09 -54.26
C ALA A 9 20.46 -15.64 -53.04
N LEU A 10 21.73 -16.06 -53.19
CA LEU A 10 22.57 -16.50 -52.07
C LEU A 10 22.95 -15.32 -51.16
N GLU A 11 23.30 -14.16 -51.71
CA GLU A 11 23.65 -12.97 -50.93
C GLU A 11 22.44 -12.38 -50.19
N ILE A 12 21.24 -12.37 -50.80
CA ILE A 12 20.00 -11.99 -50.13
C ILE A 12 19.62 -13.00 -49.04
N SER A 13 19.83 -14.30 -49.26
CA SER A 13 19.56 -15.33 -48.25
C SER A 13 20.58 -15.29 -47.10
N LEU A 14 21.84 -14.94 -47.37
CA LEU A 14 22.89 -14.74 -46.36
C LEU A 14 22.67 -13.45 -45.58
N ILE A 15 22.25 -12.35 -46.21
CA ILE A 15 21.90 -11.10 -45.52
C ILE A 15 20.61 -11.27 -44.71
N ALA A 16 19.61 -12.00 -45.23
CA ALA A 16 18.41 -12.35 -44.47
C ALA A 16 18.74 -13.27 -43.29
N ALA A 17 19.61 -14.27 -43.47
CA ALA A 17 20.09 -15.14 -42.39
C ALA A 17 20.98 -14.41 -41.39
N TRP A 18 21.74 -13.38 -41.80
CA TRP A 18 22.52 -12.53 -40.89
C TRP A 18 21.61 -11.56 -40.13
N LEU A 19 20.62 -10.94 -40.78
CA LEU A 19 19.61 -10.09 -40.12
C LEU A 19 18.69 -10.89 -39.19
N LEU A 20 18.40 -12.16 -39.50
CA LEU A 20 17.73 -13.12 -38.61
C LEU A 20 18.65 -13.65 -37.50
N ALA A 21 19.98 -13.61 -37.67
CA ALA A 21 20.93 -14.08 -36.66
C ALA A 21 21.42 -12.97 -35.71
N THR A 22 21.24 -11.69 -36.04
CA THR A 22 21.64 -10.55 -35.19
C THR A 22 20.51 -9.94 -34.36
N SER A 23 19.38 -10.62 -34.21
CA SER A 23 18.26 -10.17 -33.35
C SER A 23 17.59 -11.28 -32.52
N ILE A 24 18.16 -12.50 -32.51
CA ILE A 24 17.72 -13.51 -31.54
C ILE A 24 18.47 -13.24 -30.24
N ALA A 25 17.91 -12.34 -29.43
CA ALA A 25 18.06 -12.36 -27.99
C ALA A 25 17.98 -13.84 -27.54
N HIS A 26 19.11 -14.40 -27.11
CA HIS A 26 19.13 -15.77 -26.60
C HIS A 26 18.65 -15.69 -25.15
N ALA A 27 17.33 -15.66 -24.98
CA ALA A 27 16.73 -15.82 -23.66
C ALA A 27 17.24 -17.14 -23.04
N ARG A 28 17.61 -17.08 -21.77
CA ARG A 28 18.18 -18.22 -21.06
C ARG A 28 17.06 -19.20 -20.72
N PRO A 29 17.31 -20.52 -20.66
CA PRO A 29 16.28 -21.52 -20.34
C PRO A 29 15.51 -21.25 -19.03
N GLU A 30 16.12 -20.52 -18.10
CA GLU A 30 15.58 -20.11 -16.81
C GLU A 30 14.74 -18.82 -16.83
N ASP A 31 14.74 -18.06 -17.93
CA ASP A 31 13.95 -16.85 -18.01
C ASP A 31 12.44 -17.20 -18.08
N PRO A 32 11.57 -16.41 -17.45
CA PRO A 32 10.15 -16.64 -17.46
C PRO A 32 9.49 -16.20 -18.77
N ASP A 33 8.28 -16.70 -18.96
CA ASP A 33 7.41 -16.21 -20.00
C ASP A 33 6.91 -14.79 -19.63
N ILE A 34 6.65 -13.96 -20.64
CA ILE A 34 6.24 -12.57 -20.46
C ILE A 34 4.96 -12.50 -19.59
N PRO A 35 4.92 -11.62 -18.57
CA PRO A 35 3.72 -11.40 -17.78
C PRO A 35 2.52 -10.90 -18.61
N VAL A 36 1.31 -11.25 -18.19
CA VAL A 36 0.10 -10.85 -18.91
C VAL A 36 -0.20 -9.36 -18.80
N THR A 37 0.05 -8.77 -17.62
CA THR A 37 -0.17 -7.33 -17.35
C THR A 37 1.12 -6.55 -17.58
N LEU A 38 1.11 -5.56 -18.47
CA LEU A 38 2.29 -4.74 -18.80
C LEU A 38 2.12 -3.30 -18.32
N ARG A 39 2.27 -3.13 -17.01
CA ARG A 39 2.19 -1.83 -16.34
C ARG A 39 3.40 -0.96 -16.70
N PRO A 40 3.27 0.38 -16.70
CA PRO A 40 4.40 1.27 -16.92
C PRO A 40 5.32 1.33 -15.68
N VAL A 41 6.19 0.33 -15.49
CA VAL A 41 7.12 0.29 -14.34
C VAL A 41 8.21 1.37 -14.38
N HIS A 42 8.40 2.03 -15.51
CA HIS A 42 9.30 3.17 -15.67
C HIS A 42 8.54 4.49 -15.63
N LEU A 43 7.35 4.55 -15.00
CA LEU A 43 6.50 5.65 -14.50
C LEU A 43 6.51 7.06 -15.16
N THR A 44 7.62 7.49 -15.75
CA THR A 44 7.78 8.70 -16.57
C THR A 44 8.40 8.36 -17.93
N ASP A 45 8.05 9.08 -18.99
CA ASP A 45 8.72 8.96 -20.28
C ASP A 45 8.74 10.34 -20.94
N SER A 46 9.85 10.71 -21.58
CA SER A 46 9.91 11.92 -22.41
C SER A 46 9.58 13.21 -21.67
N GLY A 47 9.76 13.23 -20.35
CA GLY A 47 9.42 14.38 -19.51
C GLY A 47 7.93 14.48 -19.15
N ASP A 48 7.16 13.40 -19.28
CA ASP A 48 5.77 13.27 -18.84
C ASP A 48 5.61 12.08 -17.87
N TYR A 49 4.56 12.11 -17.03
CA TYR A 49 4.15 10.96 -16.22
C TYR A 49 3.34 9.99 -17.09
N LEU A 50 3.42 8.69 -16.79
CA LEU A 50 2.66 7.64 -17.50
C LEU A 50 1.39 7.19 -16.77
N ILE A 51 1.16 7.72 -15.57
CA ILE A 51 0.00 7.41 -14.73
C ILE A 51 -0.48 8.67 -13.98
N PRO A 52 -1.72 8.70 -13.49
CA PRO A 52 -2.17 9.73 -12.53
C PRO A 52 -1.22 9.85 -11.34
N TYR A 53 -0.95 11.08 -10.90
CA TYR A 53 0.07 11.33 -9.88
C TYR A 53 -0.43 12.23 -8.74
N MET A 54 -0.21 11.82 -7.50
CA MET A 54 -0.33 12.64 -6.30
C MET A 54 1.08 12.98 -5.78
N PRO A 55 1.54 14.23 -5.92
CA PRO A 55 2.87 14.63 -5.50
C PRO A 55 3.16 14.39 -4.02
N VAL A 56 4.39 13.95 -3.71
CA VAL A 56 4.87 13.69 -2.35
C VAL A 56 5.26 14.96 -1.60
N TYR A 57 4.27 15.81 -1.35
CA TYR A 57 4.43 17.05 -0.57
C TYR A 57 3.92 16.88 0.86
N ARG A 58 4.59 17.53 1.83
CA ARG A 58 4.06 17.56 3.20
C ARG A 58 2.85 18.47 3.23
N THR A 59 1.69 17.93 3.60
CA THR A 59 0.42 18.64 3.55
C THR A 59 -0.10 19.07 4.91
N THR A 60 -0.91 20.13 4.92
CA THR A 60 -1.74 20.55 6.05
C THR A 60 -2.69 19.45 6.52
N HIS A 61 -3.30 19.63 7.68
CA HIS A 61 -4.23 18.67 8.27
C HIS A 61 -5.37 18.28 7.32
N ASP A 62 -5.92 19.25 6.59
CA ASP A 62 -6.97 19.05 5.58
C ASP A 62 -6.45 18.55 4.22
N GLY A 63 -5.13 18.41 4.05
CA GLY A 63 -4.49 17.91 2.84
C GLY A 63 -4.36 18.92 1.70
N ARG A 64 -4.71 20.21 1.89
CA ARG A 64 -4.82 21.17 0.77
C ARG A 64 -3.56 21.97 0.49
N VAL A 65 -2.91 22.55 1.50
CA VAL A 65 -1.65 23.28 1.29
C VAL A 65 -0.49 22.31 1.50
N GLY A 66 0.38 22.21 0.50
CA GLY A 66 1.55 21.32 0.53
C GLY A 66 2.86 22.08 0.37
N ILE A 67 3.94 21.54 0.93
CA ILE A 67 5.30 22.03 0.67
C ILE A 67 6.19 20.96 0.03
N ASN A 68 7.01 21.39 -0.93
CA ASN A 68 8.22 20.64 -1.27
C ASN A 68 9.30 20.96 -0.23
N PHE A 69 9.83 19.93 0.41
CA PHE A 69 10.67 20.05 1.60
C PHE A 69 12.18 19.94 1.32
N LYS A 70 12.59 19.64 0.08
CA LYS A 70 14.01 19.34 -0.24
C LYS A 70 14.85 20.57 -0.57
N SER A 71 14.44 21.45 -1.48
CA SER A 71 15.27 22.56 -1.95
C SER A 71 14.48 23.84 -2.19
N GLY A 72 14.78 24.87 -1.39
CA GLY A 72 13.93 26.07 -1.32
C GLY A 72 12.58 25.75 -0.69
N ILE A 73 11.78 26.78 -0.46
CA ILE A 73 10.43 26.60 0.10
C ILE A 73 9.47 26.81 -1.05
N GLU A 74 8.91 25.71 -1.54
CA GLU A 74 7.89 25.76 -2.58
C GLU A 74 6.54 25.37 -1.97
N PHE A 75 5.56 26.27 -2.07
CA PHE A 75 4.19 26.01 -1.68
C PHE A 75 3.36 25.62 -2.90
N TYR A 76 2.57 24.56 -2.73
CA TYR A 76 1.63 24.02 -3.69
C TYR A 76 0.24 23.94 -3.07
N LEU A 77 -0.78 23.92 -3.91
CA LEU A 77 -2.17 23.75 -3.51
C LEU A 77 -2.77 22.54 -4.21
N PHE A 78 -3.26 21.59 -3.41
CA PHE A 78 -4.07 20.47 -3.87
C PHE A 78 -5.52 20.94 -4.01
N ALA A 79 -6.09 20.72 -5.19
CA ALA A 79 -7.45 21.05 -5.57
C ALA A 79 -8.14 19.82 -6.18
N PRO A 80 -8.61 18.86 -5.35
CA PRO A 80 -9.34 17.68 -5.80
C PRO A 80 -10.57 17.99 -6.67
N GLU A 81 -11.12 19.20 -6.52
CA GLU A 81 -12.22 19.75 -7.31
C GLU A 81 -11.98 19.70 -8.83
N ARG A 82 -10.71 19.56 -9.25
CA ARG A 82 -10.31 19.52 -10.66
C ARG A 82 -10.60 18.18 -11.34
N PHE A 83 -10.85 17.13 -10.57
CA PHE A 83 -11.17 15.82 -11.14
C PHE A 83 -12.64 15.73 -11.56
N GLY A 84 -12.87 15.30 -12.80
CA GLY A 84 -14.19 14.94 -13.32
C GLY A 84 -14.52 13.44 -13.23
N THR A 85 -13.51 12.61 -12.95
CA THR A 85 -13.55 11.13 -12.89
C THR A 85 -12.82 10.64 -11.65
N GLY A 86 -12.81 9.32 -11.40
CA GLY A 86 -11.97 8.73 -10.34
C GLY A 86 -10.48 8.98 -10.59
N PHE A 87 -9.67 8.99 -9.53
CA PHE A 87 -8.23 9.29 -9.62
C PHE A 87 -7.50 8.37 -10.59
N HIS A 88 -7.78 7.06 -10.54
CA HIS A 88 -7.19 6.09 -11.48
C HIS A 88 -7.64 6.29 -12.92
N ASP A 89 -8.86 6.78 -13.12
CA ASP A 89 -9.42 7.12 -14.43
C ASP A 89 -9.11 8.57 -14.84
N SER A 90 -8.27 9.28 -14.08
CA SER A 90 -7.92 10.67 -14.36
C SER A 90 -6.75 10.74 -15.36
N PRO A 91 -6.49 11.91 -15.98
CA PRO A 91 -5.36 12.03 -16.88
C PRO A 91 -4.01 11.84 -16.17
N GLU A 92 -3.01 11.40 -16.91
CA GLU A 92 -1.64 11.17 -16.42
C GLU A 92 -1.02 12.45 -15.82
N GLY A 93 -0.26 12.31 -14.73
CA GLY A 93 0.41 13.41 -14.05
C GLY A 93 -0.41 14.10 -12.95
N PRO A 94 0.13 15.20 -12.36
CA PRO A 94 -0.38 15.76 -11.12
C PRO A 94 -1.52 16.76 -11.30
N HIS A 95 -2.60 16.32 -11.95
CA HIS A 95 -3.78 17.14 -12.23
C HIS A 95 -4.51 17.67 -10.98
N MET A 96 -4.27 17.06 -9.82
CA MET A 96 -4.78 17.54 -8.54
C MET A 96 -4.17 18.89 -8.13
N LEU A 97 -2.98 19.25 -8.61
CA LEU A 97 -2.35 20.52 -8.25
C LEU A 97 -3.02 21.70 -8.95
N ALA A 98 -3.15 22.81 -8.23
CA ALA A 98 -3.36 24.12 -8.82
C ALA A 98 -2.08 24.57 -9.56
N HIS A 99 -2.24 25.25 -10.70
CA HIS A 99 -1.10 25.57 -11.60
C HIS A 99 -0.04 26.46 -10.95
N ASP A 100 -0.44 27.33 -10.02
CA ASP A 100 0.46 28.27 -9.38
C ASP A 100 1.25 27.63 -8.23
N ARG A 101 2.56 27.89 -8.19
CA ARG A 101 3.41 27.61 -7.03
C ARG A 101 4.06 28.88 -6.53
N MET A 102 4.31 28.97 -5.23
CA MET A 102 5.07 30.07 -4.64
C MET A 102 6.42 29.60 -4.12
N VAL A 103 7.49 30.25 -4.55
CA VAL A 103 8.86 29.87 -4.20
C VAL A 103 9.52 30.96 -3.37
N TYR A 104 10.10 30.58 -2.23
CA TYR A 104 10.82 31.47 -1.33
C TYR A 104 12.20 30.90 -0.95
N PRO A 105 13.20 31.74 -0.67
CA PRO A 105 14.50 31.29 -0.21
C PRO A 105 14.44 30.81 1.25
N HIS A 106 15.28 29.83 1.60
CA HIS A 106 15.40 29.34 2.99
C HIS A 106 15.81 30.42 4.00
N SER A 107 16.44 31.51 3.55
CA SER A 107 16.77 32.66 4.41
C SER A 107 15.56 33.30 5.08
N ASN A 108 14.34 33.01 4.62
CA ASN A 108 13.12 33.47 5.28
C ASN A 108 12.75 32.64 6.53
N LEU A 109 13.42 31.51 6.78
CA LEU A 109 13.08 30.57 7.86
C LEU A 109 13.96 30.67 9.10
N HIS A 110 14.95 31.56 9.10
CA HIS A 110 15.89 31.69 10.21
C HIS A 110 16.59 33.05 10.20
N ASP A 111 17.04 33.49 11.39
CA ASP A 111 17.91 34.65 11.53
C ASP A 111 19.40 34.25 11.70
N SER A 112 19.72 32.96 11.57
CA SER A 112 21.10 32.47 11.64
C SER A 112 21.95 33.09 10.51
N PRO A 113 23.17 33.59 10.80
CA PRO A 113 24.11 34.00 9.75
C PRO A 113 24.67 32.80 8.97
N PHE A 114 24.36 31.59 9.41
CA PHE A 114 24.77 30.33 8.79
C PHE A 114 23.59 29.72 8.04
N GLY A 115 23.86 29.04 6.92
CA GLY A 115 22.82 28.52 6.03
C GLY A 115 22.01 27.35 6.60
N VAL A 116 20.95 26.98 5.86
CA VAL A 116 20.21 25.72 6.07
C VAL A 116 20.98 24.56 5.45
N GLN A 117 21.05 23.44 6.15
CA GLN A 117 21.55 22.18 5.59
C GLN A 117 20.62 21.02 5.98
N GLY A 118 19.83 20.56 5.01
CA GLY A 118 18.82 19.53 5.23
C GLY A 118 17.48 19.91 4.58
N HIS A 119 16.43 19.24 5.02
CA HIS A 119 15.06 19.43 4.56
C HIS A 119 14.23 20.25 5.56
N THR A 120 13.07 20.73 5.14
CA THR A 120 12.15 21.53 5.97
C THR A 120 10.90 20.74 6.35
N ALA A 121 10.50 20.77 7.62
CA ALA A 121 9.23 20.16 8.05
C ALA A 121 8.09 21.18 8.02
N LEU A 122 6.88 20.70 7.76
CA LEU A 122 5.63 21.42 7.99
C LEU A 122 5.02 20.92 9.30
N CYS A 123 4.61 21.86 10.15
CA CYS A 123 3.87 21.57 11.37
C CYS A 123 2.66 22.50 11.48
N GLU A 124 1.52 21.94 11.85
CA GLU A 124 0.29 22.67 12.07
C GLU A 124 -0.10 22.53 13.54
N ALA A 125 -0.18 23.64 14.26
CA ALA A 125 -0.50 23.61 15.69
C ALA A 125 -2.01 23.52 15.88
N PRO A 126 -2.54 22.54 16.64
CA PRO A 126 -3.88 22.66 17.17
C PRO A 126 -3.97 23.84 18.15
N ASN A 127 -5.18 24.30 18.42
CA ASN A 127 -5.44 25.29 19.46
C ASN A 127 -5.22 24.72 20.87
N ALA A 128 -5.41 25.56 21.91
CA ALA A 128 -5.19 25.16 23.30
C ALA A 128 -6.10 24.00 23.77
N GLU A 129 -7.27 23.82 23.14
CA GLU A 129 -8.17 22.69 23.37
C GLU A 129 -7.80 21.44 22.56
N GLY A 130 -6.75 21.49 21.73
CA GLY A 130 -6.31 20.39 20.88
C GLY A 130 -7.12 20.24 19.59
N LYS A 131 -7.80 21.30 19.13
CA LYS A 131 -8.61 21.31 17.90
C LYS A 131 -7.90 22.06 16.77
N PHE A 132 -8.05 21.57 15.55
CA PHE A 132 -7.55 22.26 14.36
C PHE A 132 -8.57 23.30 13.89
N GLU A 133 -8.07 24.46 13.48
CA GLU A 133 -8.91 25.57 13.02
C GLU A 133 -8.59 25.97 11.57
N ASN A 134 -7.52 25.42 10.97
CA ASN A 134 -7.21 25.69 9.58
C ASN A 134 -8.07 24.84 8.61
N PRO A 135 -8.37 25.39 7.43
CA PRO A 135 -8.28 26.82 7.13
C PRO A 135 -9.35 27.62 7.86
N TYR A 136 -9.09 28.91 8.13
CA TYR A 136 -10.13 29.85 8.58
C TYR A 136 -10.42 30.89 7.50
N ALA A 137 -11.66 31.39 7.47
CA ALA A 137 -12.05 32.45 6.53
C ALA A 137 -11.37 33.78 6.92
N CYS A 138 -10.74 34.45 5.95
CA CYS A 138 -9.94 35.65 6.15
C CYS A 138 -10.09 36.64 4.97
N GLY A 139 -9.31 37.73 5.01
CA GLY A 139 -9.32 38.78 4.00
C GLY A 139 -10.45 39.82 4.18
N PRO A 140 -10.42 40.93 3.43
CA PRO A 140 -11.34 42.05 3.65
C PRO A 140 -12.83 41.72 3.47
N ARG A 141 -13.13 40.67 2.69
CA ARG A 141 -14.50 40.20 2.43
C ARG A 141 -14.80 38.83 3.05
N GLY A 142 -13.85 38.24 3.78
CA GLY A 142 -13.98 36.88 4.31
C GLY A 142 -13.91 35.79 3.23
N ASP A 143 -13.48 36.12 2.01
CA ASP A 143 -13.54 35.27 0.81
C ASP A 143 -12.26 34.46 0.53
N LEU A 144 -11.30 34.53 1.45
CA LEU A 144 -10.05 33.78 1.39
C LEU A 144 -10.03 32.71 2.48
N ASP A 145 -9.34 31.59 2.22
CA ASP A 145 -8.95 30.64 3.27
C ASP A 145 -7.52 30.95 3.70
N CYS A 146 -7.29 31.16 4.99
CA CYS A 146 -5.97 31.32 5.57
C CYS A 146 -5.56 30.08 6.38
N TYR A 147 -4.27 29.77 6.34
CA TYR A 147 -3.65 28.69 7.10
C TYR A 147 -2.51 29.27 7.92
N ASP A 148 -2.53 29.04 9.23
CA ASP A 148 -1.42 29.36 10.11
C ASP A 148 -0.60 28.11 10.40
N LEU A 149 0.65 28.13 9.96
CA LEU A 149 1.58 27.00 9.93
C LEU A 149 2.90 27.36 10.62
N THR A 150 3.66 26.36 11.00
CA THR A 150 5.06 26.52 11.44
C THR A 150 5.95 25.68 10.54
N LEU A 151 6.88 26.35 9.84
CA LEU A 151 7.93 25.67 9.09
C LEU A 151 9.16 25.49 9.96
N ILE A 152 9.71 24.27 9.99
CA ILE A 152 10.84 23.94 10.85
C ILE A 152 12.05 23.55 10.00
N THR A 153 13.18 24.20 10.25
CA THR A 153 14.42 23.97 9.51
C THR A 153 15.60 23.80 10.45
N ALA A 154 16.67 23.15 9.99
CA ALA A 154 17.92 22.97 10.72
C ALA A 154 19.03 23.84 10.12
N THR A 155 19.64 24.70 10.93
CA THR A 155 20.76 25.57 10.53
C THR A 155 22.04 25.17 11.26
N PHE A 156 23.22 25.47 10.70
CA PHE A 156 24.47 25.35 11.44
C PHE A 156 24.44 26.17 12.73
N ALA A 157 25.02 25.61 13.80
CA ALA A 157 25.13 26.32 15.07
C ALA A 157 26.23 27.39 15.06
N ASP A 158 27.33 27.11 14.36
CA ASP A 158 28.40 28.06 14.07
C ASP A 158 29.07 27.76 12.71
N ALA A 159 29.95 28.67 12.25
CA ALA A 159 30.60 28.63 10.93
C ALA A 159 31.39 27.35 10.61
N ASN A 160 31.81 26.58 11.63
CA ASN A 160 32.70 25.42 11.48
C ASN A 160 32.18 24.18 12.24
N SER A 161 30.90 24.13 12.59
CA SER A 161 30.33 23.04 13.39
C SER A 161 29.56 22.01 12.56
N ASP A 162 29.77 20.73 12.90
CA ASP A 162 28.85 19.64 12.56
C ASP A 162 27.67 19.59 13.54
N SER A 163 27.19 20.75 13.99
CA SER A 163 26.09 20.85 14.96
C SER A 163 24.97 21.74 14.45
N ARG A 164 23.72 21.42 14.80
CA ARG A 164 22.54 22.09 14.27
C ARG A 164 21.67 22.68 15.36
N HIS A 165 21.01 23.78 15.02
CA HIS A 165 19.87 24.35 15.75
C HIS A 165 18.63 24.27 14.88
N PHE A 166 17.50 23.88 15.49
CA PHE A 166 16.22 24.01 14.85
C PHE A 166 15.71 25.46 14.91
N TRP A 167 15.04 25.89 13.86
CA TRP A 167 14.30 27.15 13.80
C TRP A 167 12.87 26.86 13.41
N GLY A 168 11.92 27.43 14.16
CA GLY A 168 10.50 27.42 13.82
C GLY A 168 10.10 28.79 13.30
N THR A 169 9.54 28.84 12.10
CA THR A 169 9.06 30.09 11.50
C THR A 169 7.55 30.01 11.30
N PRO A 170 6.78 30.88 11.97
CA PRO A 170 5.36 31.02 11.68
C PRO A 170 5.14 31.47 10.24
N VAL A 171 4.19 30.87 9.56
CA VAL A 171 3.84 31.17 8.17
C VAL A 171 2.33 31.24 8.03
N THR A 172 1.82 32.31 7.46
CA THR A 172 0.42 32.42 7.06
C THR A 172 0.30 32.30 5.55
N VAL A 173 -0.44 31.29 5.07
CA VAL A 173 -0.74 31.08 3.65
C VAL A 173 -2.17 31.53 3.38
N SER A 174 -2.39 32.38 2.36
CA SER A 174 -3.74 32.79 1.94
C SER A 174 -4.10 32.16 0.59
N VAL A 175 -5.27 31.55 0.50
CA VAL A 175 -5.81 30.89 -0.68
C VAL A 175 -7.04 31.63 -1.17
N SER A 176 -7.05 31.99 -2.45
CA SER A 176 -8.20 32.59 -3.12
C SER A 176 -9.07 31.54 -3.79
N LEU A 177 -10.38 31.83 -3.91
CA LEU A 177 -11.39 30.90 -4.45
C LEU A 177 -11.28 29.49 -3.86
N PRO A 178 -11.14 29.37 -2.53
CA PRO A 178 -10.87 28.08 -1.89
C PRO A 178 -11.97 27.07 -2.22
N LYS A 179 -11.59 25.78 -2.24
CA LYS A 179 -12.54 24.68 -2.48
C LYS A 179 -13.27 24.78 -3.84
N THR A 180 -12.59 25.34 -4.85
CA THR A 180 -13.02 25.37 -6.26
C THR A 180 -11.91 24.87 -7.20
N PRO A 181 -12.23 24.47 -8.45
CA PRO A 181 -11.21 24.08 -9.44
C PRO A 181 -10.21 25.19 -9.79
N ASN A 182 -10.57 26.45 -9.50
CA ASN A 182 -9.78 27.66 -9.76
C ASN A 182 -9.07 28.19 -8.52
N ALA A 183 -9.03 27.42 -7.42
CA ALA A 183 -8.34 27.82 -6.22
C ALA A 183 -6.85 28.07 -6.49
N SER A 184 -6.28 29.10 -5.87
CA SER A 184 -4.85 29.42 -5.99
C SER A 184 -4.31 30.05 -4.73
N ILE A 185 -3.01 29.85 -4.48
CA ILE A 185 -2.31 30.57 -3.40
C ILE A 185 -2.21 32.04 -3.81
N LEU A 186 -2.74 32.94 -3.00
CA LEU A 186 -2.70 34.38 -3.21
C LEU A 186 -1.42 35.01 -2.63
N GLY A 187 -0.91 34.47 -1.52
CA GLY A 187 0.29 34.97 -0.86
C GLY A 187 0.72 34.12 0.32
N VAL A 188 2.00 34.27 0.69
CA VAL A 188 2.60 33.66 1.88
C VAL A 188 3.29 34.76 2.68
N ALA A 189 2.95 34.88 3.95
CA ALA A 189 3.55 35.82 4.88
C ALA A 189 4.37 35.07 5.92
N PHE A 190 5.64 35.47 6.09
CA PHE A 190 6.54 34.90 7.10
C PHE A 190 6.51 35.76 8.36
N GLY A 191 6.33 35.11 9.50
CA GLY A 191 6.46 35.70 10.83
C GLY A 191 7.93 35.78 11.27
N THR A 192 8.14 36.07 12.55
CA THR A 192 9.48 36.11 13.14
C THR A 192 9.97 34.68 13.43
N PRO A 193 11.11 34.25 12.85
CA PRO A 193 11.71 32.96 13.18
C PRO A 193 12.12 32.87 14.65
N GLN A 194 11.95 31.69 15.25
CA GLN A 194 12.35 31.39 16.62
C GLN A 194 13.37 30.25 16.62
N ALA A 195 14.52 30.47 17.24
CA ALA A 195 15.51 29.42 17.46
C ALA A 195 15.11 28.48 18.59
N GLY A 196 15.38 27.19 18.41
CA GLY A 196 15.39 26.19 19.48
C GLY A 196 16.51 26.47 20.48
N ILE A 197 16.35 25.92 21.69
CA ILE A 197 17.31 26.14 22.80
C ILE A 197 18.45 25.12 22.80
N THR A 198 18.33 24.04 22.02
CA THR A 198 19.27 22.91 22.01
C THR A 198 20.11 22.92 20.75
N THR A 199 21.40 22.61 20.92
CA THR A 199 22.35 22.34 19.84
C THR A 199 22.51 20.83 19.71
N PHE A 200 22.29 20.28 18.52
CA PHE A 200 22.40 18.85 18.27
C PHE A 200 23.69 18.50 17.50
N PRO A 201 24.38 17.40 17.84
CA PRO A 201 25.68 17.04 17.27
C PRO A 201 25.56 16.25 15.96
N PHE A 202 24.86 16.77 14.96
CA PHE A 202 24.78 16.18 13.61
C PHE A 202 24.94 17.23 12.52
N SER A 203 25.32 16.81 11.31
CA SER A 203 25.58 17.74 10.20
C SER A 203 24.37 17.99 9.29
N GLN A 204 23.38 17.13 9.25
CA GLN A 204 22.21 17.31 8.38
C GLN A 204 20.96 16.75 9.05
N MET A 205 19.82 17.38 8.81
CA MET A 205 18.51 16.80 9.11
C MET A 205 17.77 16.56 7.81
N PHE A 206 17.60 15.29 7.45
CA PHE A 206 16.89 14.87 6.26
C PHE A 206 15.47 14.39 6.59
N GLU A 207 14.56 14.68 5.66
CA GLU A 207 13.14 14.32 5.71
C GLU A 207 12.45 14.53 7.08
N PRO A 208 12.63 15.68 7.77
CA PRO A 208 11.98 15.89 9.05
C PRO A 208 10.46 15.92 8.86
N MET A 209 9.75 15.18 9.71
CA MET A 209 8.28 15.13 9.74
C MET A 209 7.79 15.32 11.15
N VAL A 210 6.72 16.09 11.31
CA VAL A 210 6.04 16.28 12.59
C VAL A 210 4.66 15.65 12.51
N VAL A 211 4.33 14.81 13.48
CA VAL A 211 2.97 14.26 13.58
C VAL A 211 1.98 15.38 13.86
N GLN A 212 0.72 15.16 13.51
CA GLN A 212 -0.33 16.17 13.48
C GLN A 212 -0.51 16.90 14.82
N ASP A 213 -0.30 16.24 15.96
CA ASP A 213 -0.43 16.90 17.26
C ASP A 213 0.73 17.85 17.60
N GLY A 214 1.79 17.90 16.78
CA GLY A 214 2.89 18.85 16.87
C GLY A 214 3.96 18.54 17.91
N ASN A 215 3.96 17.37 18.57
CA ASN A 215 4.90 17.07 19.66
C ASN A 215 5.79 15.83 19.42
N LEU A 216 5.87 15.30 18.21
CA LEU A 216 6.86 14.30 17.83
C LEU A 216 7.40 14.63 16.46
N MET A 217 8.72 14.74 16.37
CA MET A 217 9.41 14.83 15.09
C MET A 217 10.18 13.55 14.82
N ILE A 218 10.21 13.10 13.57
CA ILE A 218 11.14 12.08 13.10
C ILE A 218 11.99 12.62 11.96
N GLY A 219 13.10 11.95 11.65
CA GLY A 219 13.88 12.22 10.45
C GLY A 219 15.20 11.46 10.44
N ARG A 220 16.15 11.97 9.66
CA ARG A 220 17.47 11.36 9.47
C ARG A 220 18.62 12.31 9.75
N ILE A 221 19.68 11.78 10.37
CA ILE A 221 20.86 12.56 10.78
C ILE A 221 22.18 12.12 10.13
N SER A 222 22.11 11.34 9.04
CA SER A 222 23.25 10.93 8.22
C SER A 222 24.29 10.10 8.99
N ASN A 223 23.82 9.12 9.77
CA ASN A 223 24.64 8.20 10.56
C ASN A 223 25.61 8.92 11.54
N ALA A 224 25.09 9.92 12.26
CA ALA A 224 25.87 10.72 13.20
C ALA A 224 25.99 10.05 14.58
N THR A 225 27.08 10.35 15.30
CA THR A 225 27.24 9.94 16.69
C THR A 225 26.45 10.90 17.59
N ILE A 226 25.42 10.38 18.26
CA ILE A 226 24.61 11.15 19.21
C ILE A 226 24.72 10.57 20.62
N THR A 227 24.54 11.43 21.62
CA THR A 227 24.42 11.03 23.02
C THR A 227 22.99 11.23 23.48
N TRP A 228 22.39 10.20 24.07
CA TRP A 228 20.99 10.21 24.52
C TRP A 228 20.83 9.41 25.81
N THR A 229 19.74 9.67 26.55
CA THR A 229 19.43 9.00 27.81
C THR A 229 18.35 7.96 27.60
N HIS A 230 18.62 6.73 28.02
CA HIS A 230 17.64 5.66 27.97
C HIS A 230 16.51 5.92 28.96
N SER A 231 15.31 6.17 28.43
CA SER A 231 14.11 6.61 29.17
C SER A 231 13.75 5.72 30.38
N VAL A 232 13.96 4.40 30.27
CA VAL A 232 13.68 3.43 31.36
C VAL A 232 14.84 3.22 32.33
N THR A 233 16.09 3.07 31.86
CA THR A 233 17.23 2.70 32.72
C THR A 233 18.01 3.90 33.26
N GLY A 234 17.85 5.08 32.65
CA GLY A 234 18.65 6.28 32.93
C GLY A 234 20.10 6.19 32.43
N GLU A 235 20.43 5.16 31.65
CA GLU A 235 21.77 4.99 31.05
C GLU A 235 22.01 6.05 29.98
N VAL A 236 23.17 6.71 30.02
CA VAL A 236 23.60 7.62 28.97
C VAL A 236 24.36 6.82 27.92
N ILE A 237 23.85 6.81 26.69
CA ILE A 237 24.35 6.02 25.57
C ILE A 237 24.96 6.97 24.54
N THR A 238 26.06 6.55 23.91
CA THR A 238 26.67 7.28 22.79
C THR A 238 27.03 6.29 21.70
N ASP A 239 26.35 6.40 20.55
CA ASP A 239 26.51 5.50 19.42
C ASP A 239 26.10 6.18 18.11
N GLN A 240 26.26 5.51 16.97
CA GLN A 240 25.90 5.99 15.65
C GLN A 240 24.48 5.60 15.24
N TYR A 241 23.73 6.59 14.76
CA TYR A 241 22.35 6.41 14.31
C TYR A 241 22.06 7.29 13.10
N ASP A 242 21.19 6.81 12.21
CA ASP A 242 20.68 7.58 11.08
C ASP A 242 19.21 7.96 11.30
N MET A 243 18.32 6.98 11.52
CA MET A 243 16.89 7.27 11.70
C MET A 243 16.56 7.53 13.18
N VAL A 244 15.95 8.68 13.44
CA VAL A 244 15.79 9.24 14.79
C VAL A 244 14.40 9.81 15.01
N TYR A 245 14.06 9.99 16.28
CA TYR A 245 12.91 10.78 16.71
C TYR A 245 13.27 11.76 17.83
N LEU A 246 12.45 12.80 17.96
CA LEU A 246 12.54 13.84 18.98
C LEU A 246 11.14 13.99 19.61
N PRO A 247 10.91 13.39 20.79
CA PRO A 247 9.66 13.57 21.51
C PRO A 247 9.63 14.95 22.19
N ALA A 248 8.45 15.53 22.31
CA ALA A 248 8.18 16.67 23.18
C ALA A 248 7.04 16.33 24.15
N PRO A 249 7.00 16.95 25.34
CA PRO A 249 5.87 16.83 26.25
C PRO A 249 4.55 17.11 25.55
N TYR A 250 3.49 16.40 25.92
CA TYR A 250 2.17 16.70 25.35
C TYR A 250 1.63 18.03 25.90
N ASP A 251 1.68 19.06 25.07
CA ASP A 251 1.06 20.35 25.37
C ASP A 251 0.51 20.97 24.07
N PRO A 252 -0.82 20.93 23.84
CA PRO A 252 -1.42 21.55 22.65
C PRO A 252 -1.09 23.03 22.51
N SER A 253 -0.92 23.77 23.61
CA SER A 253 -0.59 25.20 23.56
C SER A 253 0.84 25.50 23.12
N ARG A 254 1.69 24.46 23.08
CA ARG A 254 3.08 24.53 22.64
C ARG A 254 3.36 23.57 21.48
N ALA A 255 2.33 23.03 20.84
CA ALA A 255 2.51 22.22 19.64
C ALA A 255 3.33 23.00 18.59
N CYS A 256 4.22 22.31 17.88
CA CYS A 256 5.17 22.90 16.93
C CYS A 256 6.22 23.86 17.52
N ASP A 257 6.32 24.03 18.85
CA ASP A 257 7.34 24.85 19.50
C ASP A 257 8.70 24.14 19.47
N VAL A 258 9.61 24.64 18.64
CA VAL A 258 10.96 24.09 18.46
C VAL A 258 11.83 24.12 19.71
N THR A 259 11.44 24.88 20.74
CA THR A 259 12.16 24.93 22.03
C THR A 259 11.86 23.73 22.92
N GLN A 260 10.87 22.90 22.56
CA GLN A 260 10.53 21.69 23.32
C GLN A 260 11.33 20.46 22.92
N TRP A 261 11.93 20.44 21.72
CA TRP A 261 12.78 19.33 21.30
C TRP A 261 14.19 19.54 21.82
N ASP A 262 14.53 18.82 22.87
CA ASP A 262 15.82 18.92 23.57
C ASP A 262 16.61 17.61 23.60
N GLU A 263 15.99 16.49 23.23
CA GLU A 263 16.65 15.19 23.13
C GLU A 263 16.31 14.50 21.79
N ILE A 264 17.30 13.79 21.27
CA ILE A 264 17.22 13.00 20.04
C ILE A 264 17.51 11.55 20.39
N LYS A 265 16.65 10.62 19.94
CA LYS A 265 16.72 9.20 20.27
C LYS A 265 16.66 8.35 18.99
N PRO A 266 17.31 7.18 18.94
CA PRO A 266 17.25 6.31 17.76
C PRO A 266 15.87 5.69 17.60
N LEU A 267 15.37 5.59 16.37
CA LEU A 267 14.00 5.13 16.11
C LEU A 267 13.74 3.71 16.65
N GLY A 268 14.75 2.82 16.67
CA GLY A 268 14.65 1.49 17.28
C GLY A 268 14.38 1.48 18.78
N HIS A 269 14.60 2.59 19.51
CA HIS A 269 14.22 2.72 20.93
C HIS A 269 12.75 3.07 21.13
N ALA A 270 12.05 3.60 20.13
CA ALA A 270 10.69 4.11 20.28
C ALA A 270 9.71 3.12 20.94
N PRO A 271 9.72 1.80 20.60
CA PRO A 271 8.84 0.83 21.26
C PRO A 271 9.12 0.59 22.75
N SER A 272 10.31 0.97 23.22
CA SER A 272 10.73 0.85 24.61
C SER A 272 10.61 2.16 25.39
N ASP A 273 10.33 3.28 24.71
CA ASP A 273 10.25 4.62 25.32
C ASP A 273 8.83 4.93 25.84
N PRO A 274 8.60 5.05 27.16
CA PRO A 274 7.30 5.38 27.73
C PRO A 274 6.68 6.69 27.24
N GLU A 275 7.48 7.66 26.78
CA GLU A 275 7.00 8.93 26.24
C GLU A 275 6.35 8.77 24.86
N VAL A 276 6.71 7.71 24.14
CA VAL A 276 6.31 7.46 22.75
C VAL A 276 5.39 6.25 22.64
N ASN A 277 5.77 5.11 23.23
CA ASN A 277 5.05 3.84 23.12
C ASN A 277 3.70 3.81 23.85
N GLN A 278 3.35 4.84 24.63
CA GLN A 278 2.02 4.98 25.23
C GLN A 278 1.11 5.91 24.41
N ARG A 279 1.70 6.66 23.47
CA ARG A 279 1.04 7.77 22.78
C ARG A 279 0.84 7.52 21.29
N TYR A 280 1.83 6.95 20.62
CA TYR A 280 1.86 6.84 19.16
C TYR A 280 1.83 5.39 18.71
N GLY A 281 0.98 5.10 17.73
CA GLY A 281 0.68 3.74 17.31
C GLY A 281 1.89 2.97 16.79
N PHE A 282 2.80 3.66 16.10
CA PHE A 282 3.97 3.02 15.49
C PHE A 282 4.86 2.35 16.54
N ALA A 283 4.86 2.85 17.77
CA ALA A 283 5.69 2.38 18.87
C ALA A 283 4.94 1.49 19.87
N LEU A 284 3.65 1.23 19.70
CA LEU A 284 2.87 0.45 20.68
C LEU A 284 3.29 -1.02 20.79
N GLN A 285 4.01 -1.52 19.79
CA GLN A 285 4.46 -2.90 19.73
C GLN A 285 5.94 -2.94 19.37
N PRO A 286 6.68 -3.94 19.87
CA PRO A 286 8.08 -4.13 19.50
C PRO A 286 8.24 -4.24 17.99
N PHE A 287 9.25 -3.56 17.46
CA PHE A 287 9.60 -3.73 16.06
C PHE A 287 10.14 -5.12 15.78
N ARG A 288 9.71 -5.67 14.65
CA ARG A 288 10.18 -6.93 14.07
C ARG A 288 10.61 -6.69 12.64
N ASP A 289 11.71 -7.32 12.22
CA ASP A 289 12.14 -7.29 10.82
C ASP A 289 11.16 -8.07 9.92
N GLY A 290 11.43 -8.08 8.60
CA GLY A 290 10.58 -8.78 7.63
C GLY A 290 10.53 -10.30 7.83
N MET A 291 11.46 -10.86 8.61
CA MET A 291 11.52 -12.27 8.99
C MET A 291 10.82 -12.55 10.34
N GLY A 292 10.30 -11.52 11.01
CA GLY A 292 9.67 -11.62 12.31
C GLY A 292 10.63 -11.62 13.51
N ASN A 293 11.94 -11.39 13.30
CA ASN A 293 12.90 -11.27 14.40
C ASN A 293 12.71 -9.92 15.10
N LEU A 294 12.79 -9.90 16.43
CA LEU A 294 12.78 -8.64 17.17
C LEU A 294 13.98 -7.77 16.76
N VAL A 295 13.69 -6.52 16.44
CA VAL A 295 14.71 -5.49 16.31
C VAL A 295 15.13 -5.09 17.72
N SER A 296 16.43 -5.13 17.99
CA SER A 296 16.93 -4.88 19.33
C SER A 296 16.69 -3.43 19.73
N ASP A 297 16.37 -3.21 21.01
CA ASP A 297 16.42 -1.89 21.60
C ASP A 297 17.79 -1.25 21.35
N ARG A 298 17.81 0.08 21.15
CA ARG A 298 19.02 0.89 20.84
C ARG A 298 19.65 0.62 19.47
N SER A 299 19.01 -0.13 18.57
CA SER A 299 19.51 -0.31 17.20
C SER A 299 18.94 0.73 16.23
N ASP A 300 19.62 0.88 15.08
CA ASP A 300 19.06 1.59 13.94
C ASP A 300 18.10 0.67 13.18
N LEU A 301 17.00 1.20 12.65
CA LEU A 301 16.12 0.40 11.78
C LEU A 301 16.74 0.15 10.40
N ALA A 302 17.88 0.77 10.11
CA ALA A 302 18.72 0.60 8.95
C ALA A 302 18.03 0.88 7.61
N GLY A 303 16.98 1.70 7.61
CA GLY A 303 16.32 2.24 6.42
C GLY A 303 16.80 3.64 6.03
N SER A 304 16.10 4.28 5.09
CA SER A 304 16.32 5.66 4.65
C SER A 304 15.00 6.33 4.25
N TYR A 305 14.99 7.66 4.10
CA TYR A 305 13.81 8.45 3.71
C TYR A 305 12.56 8.15 4.56
N PRO A 306 12.61 8.36 5.88
CA PRO A 306 11.48 8.05 6.74
C PRO A 306 10.27 8.90 6.39
N TRP A 307 9.11 8.28 6.55
CA TRP A 307 7.79 8.85 6.50
C TRP A 307 7.00 8.39 7.72
N ILE A 308 6.11 9.21 8.22
CA ILE A 308 5.18 8.88 9.31
C ILE A 308 3.81 9.41 8.94
N ASP A 309 2.77 8.61 9.16
CA ASP A 309 1.41 9.10 8.95
C ASP A 309 1.07 10.22 9.96
N SER A 310 0.05 10.99 9.63
CA SER A 310 -0.32 12.18 10.40
C SER A 310 -0.62 11.89 11.87
N LYS A 311 -1.11 10.70 12.23
CA LYS A 311 -1.41 10.33 13.62
C LYS A 311 -0.23 9.67 14.34
N GLY A 312 0.80 9.29 13.61
CA GLY A 312 1.93 8.53 14.12
C GLY A 312 1.59 7.08 14.40
N ASP A 313 0.73 6.47 13.58
CA ASP A 313 0.35 5.06 13.75
C ASP A 313 1.30 4.10 13.05
N ASN A 314 1.96 4.55 11.99
CA ASN A 314 2.84 3.79 11.12
C ASN A 314 3.99 4.66 10.62
N ILE A 315 5.14 4.03 10.42
CA ILE A 315 6.30 4.63 9.77
C ILE A 315 6.62 3.87 8.48
N GLY A 316 7.02 4.59 7.44
CA GLY A 316 7.50 4.04 6.17
C GLY A 316 8.92 4.47 5.89
N PHE A 317 9.69 3.68 5.17
CA PHE A 317 11.07 4.01 4.75
C PHE A 317 11.52 3.11 3.59
N SER A 318 12.61 3.48 2.91
CA SER A 318 13.25 2.66 1.88
C SER A 318 14.27 1.69 2.45
N THR A 319 14.38 0.51 1.86
CA THR A 319 15.18 -0.62 2.37
C THR A 319 16.01 -1.35 1.32
N LEU A 320 15.78 -1.10 0.03
CA LEU A 320 16.39 -1.82 -1.08
C LEU A 320 17.28 -0.90 -1.93
N GLY A 321 18.19 -1.48 -2.69
CA GLY A 321 19.13 -0.71 -3.50
C GLY A 321 19.89 -1.54 -4.51
N THR A 322 19.19 -2.39 -5.25
CA THR A 322 19.82 -3.34 -6.15
C THR A 322 20.43 -2.60 -7.35
N PRO A 323 21.70 -2.84 -7.71
CA PRO A 323 22.27 -2.32 -8.95
C PRO A 323 21.70 -3.10 -10.15
N VAL A 324 21.75 -2.49 -11.34
CA VAL A 324 21.48 -3.25 -12.57
C VAL A 324 22.77 -3.98 -12.96
N LEU A 325 22.69 -5.29 -13.12
CA LEU A 325 23.86 -6.13 -13.37
C LEU A 325 23.75 -6.84 -14.73
N GLU A 326 24.76 -6.71 -15.59
CA GLU A 326 24.79 -7.31 -16.94
C GLU A 326 24.85 -8.84 -16.93
N ASP A 327 25.41 -9.43 -15.87
CA ASP A 327 25.40 -10.88 -15.68
C ASP A 327 24.02 -11.40 -15.25
N GLU A 328 23.15 -10.52 -14.74
CA GLU A 328 21.78 -10.85 -14.43
C GLU A 328 20.88 -10.77 -15.68
N PHE A 329 20.93 -9.70 -16.46
CA PHE A 329 20.16 -9.55 -17.69
C PHE A 329 20.98 -8.82 -18.76
N PRO A 330 20.88 -9.21 -20.04
CA PRO A 330 21.36 -8.36 -21.12
C PRO A 330 20.73 -6.96 -21.04
N ILE A 331 21.57 -5.93 -21.07
CA ILE A 331 21.17 -4.53 -20.95
C ILE A 331 21.35 -3.82 -22.30
N SER A 332 20.40 -2.97 -22.68
CA SER A 332 20.57 -2.05 -23.82
C SER A 332 19.96 -0.67 -23.54
N CYS A 333 20.38 0.33 -24.30
CA CYS A 333 19.73 1.65 -24.29
C CYS A 333 18.27 1.52 -24.75
N VAL A 334 17.42 2.44 -24.28
CA VAL A 334 16.08 2.62 -24.84
C VAL A 334 16.21 2.97 -26.33
N PRO A 335 15.45 2.33 -27.25
CA PRO A 335 15.51 2.63 -28.67
C PRO A 335 15.33 4.14 -28.94
N ASP A 336 16.11 4.66 -29.88
CA ASP A 336 16.12 6.08 -30.28
C ASP A 336 16.54 7.07 -29.16
N ARG A 337 17.13 6.60 -28.06
CA ARG A 337 17.67 7.43 -26.97
C ARG A 337 19.14 7.12 -26.70
N ASP A 338 19.93 8.17 -26.52
CA ASP A 338 21.29 8.02 -26.01
C ASP A 338 21.24 7.65 -24.51
N CYS A 339 22.09 6.74 -24.08
CA CYS A 339 22.19 6.35 -22.68
C CYS A 339 23.64 6.38 -22.17
N ASP A 340 23.86 6.67 -20.88
CA ASP A 340 25.18 6.75 -20.25
C ASP A 340 25.39 5.58 -19.28
N ASP A 341 26.25 4.63 -19.64
CA ASP A 341 26.49 3.39 -18.88
C ASP A 341 27.38 3.58 -17.65
N ALA A 342 28.02 4.73 -17.48
CA ALA A 342 28.93 4.98 -16.36
C ALA A 342 28.25 4.94 -14.97
N ALA A 343 26.91 4.98 -14.90
CA ALA A 343 26.14 5.12 -13.66
C ALA A 343 25.31 3.86 -13.25
N LEU A 344 25.32 2.78 -14.02
CA LEU A 344 24.44 1.61 -13.80
C LEU A 344 24.87 0.69 -12.65
N HIS A 345 26.18 0.63 -12.37
CA HIS A 345 26.78 -0.40 -11.51
C HIS A 345 26.95 0.01 -10.03
N GLU A 346 26.54 1.21 -9.65
CA GLU A 346 26.58 1.67 -8.25
C GLU A 346 25.27 1.36 -7.53
N GLY A 347 25.24 0.38 -6.63
CA GLY A 347 24.09 0.15 -5.74
C GLY A 347 24.32 0.77 -4.37
N ASP A 348 23.56 1.80 -4.00
CA ASP A 348 23.46 2.24 -2.60
C ASP A 348 22.27 1.49 -1.97
N PRO A 349 22.47 0.68 -0.91
CA PRO A 349 21.54 -0.38 -0.49
C PRO A 349 20.18 0.06 0.10
N LYS A 350 19.79 1.34 0.09
CA LYS A 350 18.59 1.82 0.82
C LYS A 350 17.80 2.92 0.11
N LEU A 351 17.69 2.89 -1.21
CA LEU A 351 17.06 3.96 -2.02
C LEU A 351 15.66 3.60 -2.57
N MET A 352 15.38 2.31 -2.71
CA MET A 352 14.15 1.71 -3.22
C MET A 352 13.49 0.83 -2.14
N GLY A 353 12.39 0.13 -2.46
CA GLY A 353 11.76 -0.80 -1.52
C GLY A 353 11.09 -0.12 -0.33
N LYS A 354 9.96 0.55 -0.58
CA LYS A 354 9.10 1.14 0.45
C LYS A 354 8.61 0.03 1.37
N THR A 355 8.97 0.15 2.63
CA THR A 355 8.65 -0.78 3.72
C THR A 355 7.89 -0.01 4.78
N ILE A 356 6.82 -0.58 5.31
CA ILE A 356 6.04 0.01 6.40
C ILE A 356 6.16 -0.84 7.67
N VAL A 357 6.14 -0.19 8.82
CA VAL A 357 6.07 -0.83 10.13
C VAL A 357 5.30 0.04 11.11
N GLY A 358 4.47 -0.57 11.96
CA GLY A 358 3.78 0.15 13.01
C GLY A 358 2.55 -0.59 13.48
N LEU A 359 1.52 0.15 13.85
CA LEU A 359 0.32 -0.40 14.44
C LEU A 359 -0.42 -1.34 13.49
N TRP A 360 -0.49 -0.99 12.20
CA TRP A 360 -1.29 -1.73 11.23
C TRP A 360 -0.60 -3.00 10.73
N THR A 361 0.73 -3.09 10.88
CA THR A 361 1.51 -4.31 10.63
C THR A 361 1.89 -5.05 11.90
N ARG A 362 1.35 -4.62 13.05
CA ARG A 362 1.64 -5.18 14.37
C ARG A 362 3.15 -5.22 14.68
N GLY A 363 3.82 -4.11 14.40
CA GLY A 363 5.25 -3.92 14.59
C GLY A 363 6.15 -4.68 13.61
N LYS A 364 5.62 -5.39 12.60
CA LYS A 364 6.45 -6.09 11.61
C LYS A 364 6.75 -5.22 10.39
N MET A 365 8.00 -5.23 9.93
CA MET A 365 8.39 -4.61 8.67
C MET A 365 7.76 -5.38 7.49
N VAL A 366 7.03 -4.66 6.64
CA VAL A 366 6.36 -5.20 5.45
C VAL A 366 6.81 -4.39 4.23
N LEU A 367 7.54 -5.03 3.32
CA LEU A 367 7.81 -4.51 1.99
C LEU A 367 6.51 -4.46 1.20
N LEU A 368 6.12 -3.28 0.71
CA LEU A 368 4.90 -3.09 -0.07
C LEU A 368 5.06 -3.69 -1.46
N ASP A 369 3.98 -4.17 -2.07
CA ASP A 369 3.98 -4.68 -3.44
C ASP A 369 2.89 -4.05 -4.29
N ASN A 370 3.28 -3.07 -5.11
CA ASN A 370 2.46 -2.34 -6.08
C ASN A 370 3.38 -1.38 -6.87
N LEU A 371 2.83 -0.43 -7.62
CA LEU A 371 3.64 0.51 -8.42
C LEU A 371 4.45 1.52 -7.58
N VAL A 372 4.20 1.66 -6.28
CA VAL A 372 5.10 2.45 -5.40
C VAL A 372 6.45 1.75 -5.18
N ASN A 373 6.50 0.46 -5.46
CA ASN A 373 7.71 -0.37 -5.56
C ASN A 373 7.85 -0.94 -6.98
N ASN A 374 7.67 -0.06 -7.98
CA ASN A 374 7.80 -0.36 -9.41
C ASN A 374 9.07 -1.14 -9.80
N SER A 375 10.19 -0.90 -9.11
CA SER A 375 11.48 -1.51 -9.40
C SER A 375 12.37 -1.59 -8.15
N ASP A 376 13.16 -2.65 -8.05
CA ASP A 376 14.24 -2.78 -7.06
C ASP A 376 15.52 -2.04 -7.45
N TYR A 377 15.62 -1.63 -8.71
CA TYR A 377 16.83 -1.01 -9.24
C TYR A 377 16.94 0.45 -8.84
N SER A 378 18.04 0.81 -8.18
CA SER A 378 18.21 2.13 -7.56
C SER A 378 18.76 3.23 -8.48
N LYS A 379 19.24 2.90 -9.68
CA LYS A 379 19.98 3.84 -10.55
C LYS A 379 19.34 4.22 -11.89
N PRO A 380 18.39 3.49 -12.47
CA PRO A 380 17.65 4.04 -13.60
C PRO A 380 16.94 5.34 -13.16
N GLN A 381 17.36 6.52 -13.63
CA GLN A 381 16.86 7.82 -13.15
C GLN A 381 15.47 8.14 -13.75
N THR A 382 14.93 9.35 -13.52
CA THR A 382 13.71 9.79 -14.22
C THR A 382 13.97 10.28 -15.65
N GLU A 383 15.23 10.62 -15.94
CA GLU A 383 15.64 11.00 -17.28
C GLU A 383 15.71 9.76 -18.19
N ASP A 384 15.17 9.87 -19.42
CA ASP A 384 15.19 8.76 -20.38
C ASP A 384 16.59 8.19 -20.65
N ALA A 385 17.63 9.02 -20.58
CA ALA A 385 19.03 8.59 -20.73
C ALA A 385 19.52 7.69 -19.58
N GLY A 386 18.85 7.76 -18.43
CA GLY A 386 19.04 6.87 -17.28
C GLY A 386 18.23 5.59 -17.38
N HIS A 387 17.20 5.51 -18.24
CA HIS A 387 16.39 4.30 -18.39
C HIS A 387 17.16 3.21 -19.14
N ARG A 388 16.77 1.95 -18.95
CA ARG A 388 17.38 0.80 -19.64
C ARG A 388 16.33 -0.19 -20.10
N MET A 389 16.61 -0.87 -21.21
CA MET A 389 15.90 -2.08 -21.61
C MET A 389 16.65 -3.29 -21.06
N LEU A 390 15.95 -4.12 -20.31
CA LEU A 390 16.46 -5.38 -19.77
C LEU A 390 15.78 -6.54 -20.51
N ASP A 391 16.56 -7.47 -21.04
CA ASP A 391 16.04 -8.71 -21.63
C ASP A 391 15.70 -9.70 -20.50
N MET A 392 14.44 -9.67 -20.05
CA MET A 392 13.99 -10.33 -18.81
C MET A 392 13.11 -11.56 -19.05
N TYR A 393 12.58 -11.74 -20.27
CA TYR A 393 11.53 -12.71 -20.55
C TYR A 393 11.72 -13.41 -21.91
N HIS A 394 11.11 -14.58 -22.08
CA HIS A 394 11.01 -15.26 -23.37
C HIS A 394 10.14 -14.46 -24.36
N ALA A 395 10.74 -13.93 -25.43
CA ALA A 395 10.03 -13.25 -26.50
C ALA A 395 8.89 -14.09 -27.10
N GLY A 396 7.78 -13.45 -27.48
CA GLY A 396 6.64 -14.09 -28.14
C GLY A 396 5.73 -14.93 -27.24
N THR A 397 5.95 -14.96 -25.92
CA THR A 397 5.18 -15.81 -25.00
C THR A 397 3.90 -15.17 -24.45
N ARG A 398 3.71 -13.85 -24.59
CA ARG A 398 2.47 -13.17 -24.19
C ARG A 398 1.46 -13.18 -25.34
N PHE A 399 0.48 -14.07 -25.30
CA PHE A 399 -0.52 -14.22 -26.38
C PHE A 399 0.10 -14.34 -27.80
N GLY A 400 1.31 -14.89 -27.90
CA GLY A 400 2.06 -14.98 -29.16
C GLY A 400 2.83 -13.71 -29.57
N ALA A 401 2.97 -12.71 -28.69
CA ALA A 401 3.59 -11.41 -28.96
C ALA A 401 4.60 -10.98 -27.86
N GLY A 402 5.26 -9.83 -28.08
CA GLY A 402 6.24 -9.22 -27.18
C GLY A 402 7.70 -9.58 -27.51
N ASP A 403 8.62 -8.67 -27.21
CA ASP A 403 10.05 -8.78 -27.52
C ASP A 403 10.90 -9.35 -26.37
N GLY A 404 10.30 -9.57 -25.20
CA GLY A 404 10.99 -10.07 -24.01
C GLY A 404 11.65 -8.98 -23.16
N LEU A 405 11.56 -7.71 -23.59
CA LEU A 405 12.26 -6.60 -22.97
C LEU A 405 11.37 -5.86 -21.95
N ALA A 406 11.97 -5.46 -20.84
CA ALA A 406 11.37 -4.56 -19.85
C ALA A 406 12.13 -3.23 -19.82
N ARG A 407 11.43 -2.11 -19.99
CA ARG A 407 12.01 -0.78 -19.74
C ARG A 407 11.98 -0.49 -18.24
N VAL A 408 13.15 -0.28 -17.64
CA VAL A 408 13.31 0.12 -16.24
C VAL A 408 13.78 1.57 -16.13
N GLY A 409 13.20 2.30 -15.19
CA GLY A 409 13.38 3.73 -14.93
C GLY A 409 12.96 4.08 -13.51
N ASN A 410 13.06 5.35 -13.12
CA ASN A 410 12.54 5.87 -11.85
C ASN A 410 13.00 5.15 -10.57
N GLY A 411 14.20 4.57 -10.60
CA GLY A 411 15.06 4.43 -9.43
C GLY A 411 15.37 5.79 -8.79
N ARG A 412 16.41 5.88 -7.97
CA ARG A 412 16.73 7.14 -7.30
C ARG A 412 17.19 8.19 -8.30
N ASP A 413 16.40 9.24 -8.38
CA ASP A 413 16.77 10.51 -8.95
C ASP A 413 16.74 11.55 -7.85
N ASN A 414 17.81 12.32 -7.73
CA ASN A 414 17.95 13.38 -6.74
C ASN A 414 18.38 14.71 -7.38
N THR A 415 18.32 14.81 -8.70
CA THR A 415 18.72 15.99 -9.48
C THR A 415 17.59 17.02 -9.57
N GLY A 416 17.93 18.26 -9.94
CA GLY A 416 17.14 19.47 -9.69
C GLY A 416 15.85 19.64 -10.51
N PRO A 417 15.17 20.82 -10.40
CA PRO A 417 13.78 21.07 -10.84
C PRO A 417 13.50 21.07 -12.34
N GLU A 418 14.43 20.63 -13.19
CA GLU A 418 14.18 20.54 -14.63
C GLU A 418 13.73 19.12 -14.98
N ARG A 419 12.41 18.88 -15.04
CA ARG A 419 11.76 18.12 -16.14
C ARG A 419 10.26 17.87 -15.94
N LEU A 420 9.78 17.71 -14.71
CA LEU A 420 8.38 17.35 -14.44
C LEU A 420 7.69 18.32 -13.47
N TYR A 421 6.57 18.90 -13.90
CA TYR A 421 5.71 19.67 -13.00
C TYR A 421 5.18 18.75 -11.89
N GLY A 422 5.23 19.19 -10.63
CA GLY A 422 4.84 18.37 -9.47
C GLY A 422 5.93 17.43 -8.95
N ALA A 423 7.12 17.38 -9.56
CA ALA A 423 8.21 16.54 -9.07
C ALA A 423 8.75 17.04 -7.71
N PRO A 424 8.99 16.13 -6.74
CA PRO A 424 9.52 16.50 -5.42
C PRO A 424 11.05 16.60 -5.39
N GLN A 425 11.71 16.57 -6.56
CA GLN A 425 13.17 16.52 -6.73
C GLN A 425 13.85 15.29 -6.08
N ASN A 426 13.09 14.30 -5.62
CA ASN A 426 13.60 13.02 -5.17
C ASN A 426 12.56 11.90 -5.33
N THR A 427 12.85 10.91 -6.18
CA THR A 427 11.94 9.77 -6.41
C THR A 427 11.82 8.84 -5.22
N SER A 428 12.81 8.82 -4.32
CA SER A 428 12.83 7.92 -3.17
C SER A 428 11.88 8.34 -2.03
N PHE A 429 11.32 9.55 -2.06
CA PHE A 429 10.38 9.99 -1.04
C PHE A 429 9.09 9.16 -1.03
N LEU A 430 8.44 9.12 0.12
CA LEU A 430 7.15 8.48 0.36
C LEU A 430 6.21 9.50 0.99
N GLU A 431 4.95 9.51 0.53
CA GLU A 431 3.87 10.29 1.13
C GLU A 431 2.52 9.59 0.91
N SER A 432 1.54 9.96 1.72
CA SER A 432 0.16 9.54 1.55
C SER A 432 -0.80 10.71 1.81
N ALA A 433 -1.86 10.81 1.00
CA ALA A 433 -3.00 11.66 1.35
C ALA A 433 -3.82 11.06 2.51
N GLU A 434 -3.52 9.82 2.91
CA GLU A 434 -4.29 9.01 3.86
C GLU A 434 -5.78 9.06 3.46
N ASN A 435 -6.63 9.55 4.36
CA ASN A 435 -8.05 9.77 4.09
C ASN A 435 -8.43 11.25 4.03
N LYS A 436 -7.44 12.15 4.04
CA LYS A 436 -7.65 13.60 4.18
C LYS A 436 -8.63 14.11 3.14
N LEU A 437 -8.54 13.61 1.91
CA LEU A 437 -9.30 14.10 0.76
C LEU A 437 -10.56 13.28 0.44
N ASN A 438 -10.86 12.23 1.19
CA ASN A 438 -11.92 11.26 0.87
C ASN A 438 -13.36 11.83 0.94
N TYR A 439 -13.55 13.11 1.28
CA TYR A 439 -14.83 13.77 1.05
C TYR A 439 -15.19 13.82 -0.45
N TRP A 440 -14.18 13.84 -1.33
CA TRP A 440 -14.37 13.78 -2.78
C TRP A 440 -14.44 12.37 -3.29
N LYS A 441 -15.57 12.00 -3.92
CA LYS A 441 -15.73 10.67 -4.54
C LYS A 441 -14.64 10.35 -5.56
N ALA A 442 -14.16 11.37 -6.29
CA ALA A 442 -13.13 11.24 -7.31
C ALA A 442 -11.76 10.79 -6.76
N VAL A 443 -11.43 11.07 -5.50
CA VAL A 443 -10.10 10.76 -4.92
C VAL A 443 -10.18 9.68 -3.84
N ARG A 444 -11.33 9.01 -3.71
CA ARG A 444 -11.44 7.85 -2.84
C ARG A 444 -10.73 6.67 -3.49
N PRO A 445 -10.07 5.83 -2.70
CA PRO A 445 -9.58 4.57 -3.20
C PRO A 445 -10.68 3.74 -3.88
N VAL A 446 -10.36 3.11 -5.00
CA VAL A 446 -11.29 2.31 -5.79
C VAL A 446 -11.19 0.82 -5.52
N THR A 447 -10.03 0.33 -5.05
CA THR A 447 -9.83 -1.08 -4.73
C THR A 447 -11.00 -1.61 -3.86
N PRO A 448 -11.43 -2.86 -4.06
CA PRO A 448 -12.53 -3.43 -3.28
C PRO A 448 -12.17 -3.66 -1.79
N ARG A 449 -10.90 -3.50 -1.42
CA ARG A 449 -10.42 -3.59 -0.02
C ARG A 449 -10.96 -2.44 0.83
N ASP A 450 -10.95 -2.63 2.15
CA ASP A 450 -11.67 -1.73 3.05
C ASP A 450 -10.75 -0.80 3.85
N VAL A 451 -9.48 -1.15 4.08
CA VAL A 451 -8.48 -0.25 4.71
C VAL A 451 -7.42 0.11 3.69
N VAL A 452 -7.60 1.24 3.01
CA VAL A 452 -6.79 1.58 1.84
C VAL A 452 -6.33 3.02 1.89
N TRP A 453 -5.06 3.24 1.54
CA TRP A 453 -4.53 4.58 1.32
C TRP A 453 -3.99 4.74 -0.09
N HIS A 454 -4.15 5.95 -0.65
CA HIS A 454 -3.31 6.40 -1.76
C HIS A 454 -1.89 6.66 -1.24
N VAL A 455 -0.92 5.95 -1.77
CA VAL A 455 0.49 6.05 -1.42
C VAL A 455 1.26 6.49 -2.65
N SER A 456 2.23 7.38 -2.47
CA SER A 456 2.97 7.98 -3.58
C SER A 456 4.47 7.97 -3.33
N THR A 457 5.22 7.79 -4.40
CA THR A 457 6.65 8.06 -4.45
C THR A 457 6.91 9.35 -5.22
N GLY A 458 8.17 9.76 -5.37
CA GLY A 458 8.47 10.90 -6.23
C GLY A 458 8.28 10.62 -7.73
N ALA A 459 7.89 9.41 -8.13
CA ALA A 459 7.70 9.00 -9.52
C ALA A 459 6.26 8.60 -9.89
N GLY A 460 5.47 8.08 -8.93
CA GLY A 460 4.12 7.58 -9.21
C GLY A 460 3.29 7.38 -7.95
N SER A 461 2.00 7.09 -8.15
CA SER A 461 1.02 6.89 -7.08
C SER A 461 0.24 5.60 -7.32
N ASP A 462 -0.15 4.93 -6.23
CA ASP A 462 -0.99 3.74 -6.26
C ASP A 462 -1.79 3.61 -4.95
N GLU A 463 -2.63 2.59 -4.85
CA GLU A 463 -3.32 2.21 -3.63
C GLU A 463 -2.56 1.11 -2.88
N PHE A 464 -2.58 1.19 -1.55
CA PHE A 464 -2.09 0.13 -0.69
C PHE A 464 -3.16 -0.27 0.33
N ALA A 465 -3.50 -1.56 0.33
CA ALA A 465 -4.49 -2.14 1.23
C ALA A 465 -3.83 -2.75 2.46
N PHE A 466 -4.38 -2.43 3.64
CA PHE A 466 -3.85 -2.86 4.94
C PHE A 466 -4.60 -4.04 5.57
N ASP A 467 -5.75 -4.41 5.00
CA ASP A 467 -6.69 -5.41 5.51
C ASP A 467 -5.95 -6.68 5.98
N ASP A 468 -5.09 -7.23 5.11
CA ASP A 468 -4.40 -8.50 5.31
C ASP A 468 -3.39 -8.47 6.49
N TYR A 469 -2.88 -7.29 6.85
CA TYR A 469 -1.90 -7.10 7.93
C TYR A 469 -2.53 -6.79 9.29
N LEU A 470 -3.76 -6.27 9.29
CA LEU A 470 -4.50 -5.93 10.50
C LEU A 470 -5.04 -7.17 11.22
N TYR A 471 -5.39 -8.20 10.47
CA TYR A 471 -5.95 -9.44 11.00
C TYR A 471 -4.95 -10.15 11.95
N PRO A 472 -5.35 -10.42 13.21
CA PRO A 472 -4.54 -11.15 14.17
C PRO A 472 -4.35 -12.63 13.79
N ASP A 473 -5.26 -13.17 12.98
CA ASP A 473 -5.32 -14.58 12.57
C ASP A 473 -4.66 -14.86 11.22
N THR A 474 -4.04 -13.85 10.60
CA THR A 474 -3.23 -14.05 9.40
C THR A 474 -2.05 -14.96 9.71
N PHE A 475 -1.95 -16.09 9.01
CA PHE A 475 -0.85 -17.04 9.17
C PHE A 475 0.23 -16.86 8.10
N VAL A 476 -0.17 -16.67 6.84
CA VAL A 476 0.70 -16.31 5.72
C VAL A 476 0.03 -15.22 4.88
N VAL A 477 0.77 -14.16 4.56
CA VAL A 477 0.43 -13.18 3.52
C VAL A 477 1.68 -12.96 2.69
N SER A 478 1.67 -13.42 1.45
CA SER A 478 2.81 -13.37 0.56
C SER A 478 2.39 -12.85 -0.81
N SER A 479 2.56 -11.55 -1.02
CA SER A 479 2.51 -10.89 -2.34
C SER A 479 3.77 -11.17 -3.17
N MET A 480 4.44 -12.31 -2.90
CA MET A 480 5.59 -12.80 -3.65
C MET A 480 6.84 -11.90 -3.78
N VAL A 481 6.91 -10.80 -3.05
CA VAL A 481 8.12 -9.99 -2.92
C VAL A 481 9.17 -10.65 -2.02
N GLN A 482 10.42 -10.22 -2.17
CA GLN A 482 11.54 -10.71 -1.37
C GLN A 482 11.39 -10.41 0.12
N ALA A 483 11.90 -11.33 0.96
CA ALA A 483 12.00 -11.11 2.40
C ALA A 483 13.17 -10.17 2.75
N LEU A 484 13.00 -9.42 3.85
CA LEU A 484 14.00 -8.48 4.37
C LEU A 484 14.43 -8.88 5.77
N ARG A 485 15.73 -8.83 6.06
CA ARG A 485 16.27 -9.02 7.42
C ARG A 485 17.03 -7.79 7.88
N ASN A 486 16.75 -7.37 9.11
CA ASN A 486 17.51 -6.33 9.79
C ASN A 486 18.41 -6.98 10.85
N ASP A 487 19.71 -6.69 10.83
CA ASP A 487 20.69 -7.19 11.81
C ASP A 487 21.08 -6.17 12.91
N GLY A 488 20.39 -5.02 12.94
CA GLY A 488 20.63 -3.87 13.81
C GLY A 488 21.50 -2.78 13.17
N VAL A 489 22.07 -3.03 11.99
CA VAL A 489 22.97 -2.11 11.26
C VAL A 489 22.57 -1.97 9.79
N GLN A 490 22.18 -3.07 9.15
CA GLN A 490 21.82 -3.12 7.74
C GLN A 490 20.55 -3.95 7.53
N ILE A 491 19.85 -3.61 6.44
CA ILE A 491 18.79 -4.46 5.89
C ILE A 491 19.38 -5.26 4.73
N THR A 492 19.25 -6.58 4.80
CA THR A 492 19.67 -7.50 3.74
C THR A 492 18.44 -8.06 3.02
N PRO A 493 18.32 -7.88 1.69
CA PRO A 493 17.28 -8.54 0.91
C PRO A 493 17.64 -10.00 0.62
N TYR A 494 16.62 -10.86 0.55
CA TYR A 494 16.74 -12.25 0.14
C TYR A 494 16.17 -12.47 -1.27
N ASP A 495 16.81 -11.83 -2.26
CA ASP A 495 16.37 -11.73 -3.65
C ASP A 495 17.10 -12.70 -4.61
N GLY A 496 18.00 -13.54 -4.09
CA GLY A 496 18.77 -14.49 -4.90
C GLY A 496 20.08 -13.96 -5.50
N ILE A 497 20.41 -12.67 -5.38
CA ILE A 497 21.63 -12.08 -6.00
C ILE A 497 22.87 -12.36 -5.16
N GLY A 498 24.02 -12.50 -5.84
CA GLY A 498 25.32 -12.48 -5.19
C GLY A 498 25.55 -13.67 -4.25
N GLY A 499 24.79 -14.76 -4.43
CA GLY A 499 24.81 -15.94 -3.58
C GLY A 499 23.89 -15.85 -2.35
N ASN A 500 23.09 -14.78 -2.19
CA ASN A 500 22.05 -14.72 -1.17
C ASN A 500 20.95 -15.74 -1.47
N PRO A 501 20.39 -16.44 -0.45
CA PRO A 501 19.27 -17.32 -0.68
C PRO A 501 18.04 -16.49 -1.08
N ALA A 502 17.25 -16.98 -2.03
CA ALA A 502 15.99 -16.35 -2.40
C ALA A 502 14.87 -16.77 -1.42
N ARG A 503 14.12 -15.80 -0.90
CA ARG A 503 13.03 -16.01 0.05
C ARG A 503 11.93 -15.01 -0.21
N VAL A 504 10.68 -15.46 -0.21
CA VAL A 504 9.53 -14.56 -0.26
C VAL A 504 9.11 -14.14 1.14
N GLN A 505 8.67 -12.89 1.27
CA GLN A 505 8.16 -12.32 2.51
C GLN A 505 6.89 -13.05 2.95
N ASN A 506 6.79 -13.37 4.24
CA ASN A 506 5.49 -13.55 4.89
C ASN A 506 5.19 -12.27 5.67
N GLY A 507 4.25 -11.44 5.20
CA GLY A 507 3.85 -10.18 5.81
C GLY A 507 2.98 -10.31 7.05
N SER A 508 2.62 -11.53 7.49
CA SER A 508 1.78 -11.73 8.67
C SER A 508 2.33 -11.00 9.90
N GLY A 509 1.48 -10.14 10.48
CA GLY A 509 1.72 -9.45 11.75
C GLY A 509 1.32 -10.26 12.98
N ALA A 510 0.86 -11.50 12.85
CA ALA A 510 0.41 -12.31 13.98
C ALA A 510 1.51 -12.43 15.05
N THR A 511 1.08 -12.43 16.31
CA THR A 511 1.99 -12.51 17.47
C THR A 511 2.16 -13.97 17.92
N PRO A 512 3.34 -14.35 18.45
CA PRO A 512 3.64 -15.75 18.81
C PRO A 512 2.72 -16.40 19.85
N ASP A 513 2.03 -15.60 20.67
CA ASP A 513 1.01 -16.07 21.62
C ASP A 513 -0.27 -16.54 20.92
N ARG A 514 -0.51 -16.09 19.69
CA ARG A 514 -1.66 -16.47 18.87
C ARG A 514 -1.28 -17.49 17.80
N TRP A 515 -0.29 -17.18 16.96
CA TRP A 515 0.17 -18.08 15.90
C TRP A 515 1.69 -18.03 15.78
N LEU A 516 2.30 -19.20 15.68
CA LEU A 516 3.71 -19.35 15.32
C LEU A 516 3.80 -19.43 13.80
N VAL A 517 3.81 -18.25 13.18
CA VAL A 517 3.82 -18.11 11.72
C VAL A 517 5.18 -18.42 11.11
N PRO A 518 5.24 -18.98 9.88
CA PRO A 518 6.49 -19.15 9.15
C PRO A 518 7.16 -17.78 8.94
N PRO A 519 8.46 -17.63 9.19
CA PRO A 519 9.13 -16.33 9.06
C PRO A 519 9.21 -15.85 7.60
N TYR A 520 9.21 -16.76 6.64
CA TYR A 520 9.30 -16.52 5.19
C TYR A 520 8.90 -17.79 4.41
N GLY A 521 8.75 -17.66 3.09
CA GLY A 521 8.71 -18.79 2.15
C GLY A 521 10.08 -19.01 1.51
N GLY A 522 10.67 -20.19 1.66
CA GLY A 522 11.96 -20.53 1.04
C GLY A 522 11.78 -20.93 -0.42
N LEU A 523 12.61 -20.42 -1.32
CA LEU A 523 12.49 -20.71 -2.75
C LEU A 523 13.44 -21.79 -3.23
N VAL A 524 12.94 -22.63 -4.14
CA VAL A 524 13.73 -23.60 -4.91
C VAL A 524 13.38 -23.44 -6.37
N ASN A 525 14.38 -23.15 -7.22
CA ASN A 525 14.27 -22.97 -8.68
C ASN A 525 13.21 -21.94 -9.15
N ALA A 526 12.65 -21.12 -8.24
CA ALA A 526 11.71 -20.05 -8.54
C ALA A 526 12.45 -18.71 -8.73
N ARG A 527 11.83 -17.78 -9.45
CA ARG A 527 12.35 -16.41 -9.63
C ARG A 527 11.40 -15.38 -9.03
N ILE A 528 11.90 -14.57 -8.11
CA ILE A 528 11.23 -13.35 -7.62
C ILE A 528 11.41 -12.29 -8.69
N GLU A 529 10.32 -11.64 -9.10
CA GLU A 529 10.42 -10.55 -10.05
C GLU A 529 10.96 -9.28 -9.39
N ARG A 530 11.73 -8.48 -10.13
CA ARG A 530 12.34 -7.23 -9.62
C ARG A 530 11.60 -5.97 -9.99
N VAL A 531 10.73 -6.08 -10.99
CA VAL A 531 9.91 -5.00 -11.52
C VAL A 531 8.45 -5.39 -11.35
N ALA A 532 7.58 -4.41 -11.15
CA ALA A 532 6.15 -4.63 -10.90
C ALA A 532 5.39 -5.07 -12.18
N LEU A 533 5.75 -6.23 -12.74
CA LEU A 533 5.14 -6.81 -13.94
C LEU A 533 4.60 -8.22 -13.74
N GLY A 534 5.26 -9.07 -12.95
CA GLY A 534 4.95 -10.51 -12.87
C GLY A 534 3.74 -10.87 -12.00
N GLY A 535 3.22 -9.96 -11.17
CA GLY A 535 2.14 -10.21 -10.22
C GLY A 535 0.75 -9.85 -10.74
N ILE A 536 -0.29 -10.34 -10.05
CA ILE A 536 -1.65 -9.82 -10.22
C ILE A 536 -1.68 -8.35 -9.81
N HIS A 537 -0.86 -8.00 -8.83
CA HIS A 537 -0.48 -6.65 -8.46
C HIS A 537 1.04 -6.66 -8.27
N GLY A 538 1.76 -5.65 -8.74
CA GLY A 538 3.19 -5.59 -8.45
C GLY A 538 4.02 -6.71 -9.10
N LYS A 539 4.90 -7.33 -8.32
CA LYS A 539 6.06 -8.11 -8.83
C LYS A 539 5.76 -9.58 -9.13
N GLY A 540 5.11 -10.32 -8.23
CA GLY A 540 4.81 -11.74 -8.43
C GLY A 540 6.02 -12.71 -8.41
N LEU A 541 5.74 -14.01 -8.54
CA LEU A 541 6.73 -15.09 -8.55
C LEU A 541 6.56 -15.99 -9.77
N TRP A 542 7.66 -16.30 -10.46
CA TRP A 542 7.67 -17.30 -11.53
C TRP A 542 8.05 -18.70 -11.03
N LEU A 543 7.29 -19.70 -11.48
CA LEU A 543 7.55 -21.11 -11.29
C LEU A 543 7.83 -21.81 -12.63
N SER A 544 8.97 -22.50 -12.72
CA SER A 544 9.43 -23.20 -13.93
C SER A 544 8.80 -24.59 -14.16
N GLY A 545 7.94 -25.08 -13.27
CA GLY A 545 7.40 -26.45 -13.28
C GLY A 545 8.14 -27.44 -12.38
N ASP A 546 9.39 -27.18 -12.04
CA ASP A 546 10.13 -27.90 -10.98
C ASP A 546 10.36 -27.06 -9.72
N ALA A 547 10.04 -25.76 -9.80
CA ALA A 547 10.12 -24.76 -8.75
C ALA A 547 9.00 -24.86 -7.71
N TYR A 548 9.29 -24.37 -6.50
CA TYR A 548 8.30 -24.28 -5.41
C TYR A 548 8.74 -23.31 -4.31
N VAL A 549 7.77 -22.95 -3.47
CA VAL A 549 7.94 -22.16 -2.24
C VAL A 549 7.62 -23.04 -1.04
N ASP A 550 8.47 -23.05 -0.02
CA ASP A 550 8.27 -23.81 1.23
C ASP A 550 8.10 -22.88 2.44
N TYR A 551 6.94 -22.98 3.10
CA TYR A 551 6.69 -22.35 4.39
C TYR A 551 6.81 -23.40 5.51
N ARG A 552 7.71 -23.16 6.45
CA ARG A 552 7.93 -24.08 7.58
C ARG A 552 6.85 -23.88 8.65
N VAL A 553 5.98 -24.87 8.80
CA VAL A 553 4.94 -24.92 9.83
C VAL A 553 5.47 -25.66 11.06
N VAL A 554 5.29 -25.05 12.23
CA VAL A 554 5.65 -25.63 13.55
C VAL A 554 4.38 -25.93 14.36
N ALA A 555 4.54 -26.60 15.51
CA ALA A 555 3.41 -26.82 16.42
C ALA A 555 2.84 -25.49 16.90
N GLN A 556 1.52 -25.32 16.82
CA GLN A 556 0.84 -24.06 17.12
C GLN A 556 0.45 -23.97 18.61
N PRO A 557 0.35 -22.75 19.18
CA PRO A 557 -0.03 -22.55 20.59
C PRO A 557 -1.51 -22.85 20.85
N GLN A 558 -2.34 -22.91 19.80
CA GLN A 558 -3.75 -23.25 19.85
C GLN A 558 -4.07 -24.41 18.89
N ASP A 559 -5.23 -25.05 19.10
CA ASP A 559 -5.65 -26.19 18.30
C ASP A 559 -6.03 -25.75 16.87
N ILE A 560 -5.26 -26.22 15.89
CA ILE A 560 -5.49 -25.94 14.47
C ILE A 560 -6.84 -26.45 13.97
N ARG A 561 -7.48 -27.41 14.67
CA ARG A 561 -8.80 -27.95 14.32
C ARG A 561 -9.95 -27.17 14.95
N SER A 562 -9.67 -26.19 15.82
CA SER A 562 -10.70 -25.37 16.47
C SER A 562 -11.09 -24.12 15.68
N VAL A 563 -10.34 -23.82 14.62
CA VAL A 563 -10.52 -22.65 13.76
C VAL A 563 -10.91 -23.06 12.34
N LEU A 564 -11.37 -22.10 11.56
CA LEU A 564 -11.57 -22.26 10.12
C LEU A 564 -10.32 -21.75 9.41
N TRP A 565 -9.95 -22.39 8.30
CA TRP A 565 -8.78 -21.98 7.52
C TRP A 565 -9.19 -21.50 6.14
N HIS A 566 -8.71 -20.33 5.76
CA HIS A 566 -8.74 -19.79 4.41
C HIS A 566 -7.39 -20.06 3.75
N PHE A 567 -7.40 -20.58 2.53
CA PHE A 567 -6.24 -20.65 1.65
C PHE A 567 -6.59 -20.00 0.31
N SER A 568 -5.72 -19.17 -0.24
CA SER A 568 -5.91 -18.65 -1.60
C SER A 568 -4.61 -18.32 -2.31
N LEU A 569 -4.64 -18.35 -3.64
CA LEU A 569 -3.59 -17.79 -4.50
C LEU A 569 -4.14 -17.35 -5.86
N PHE A 570 -3.44 -16.44 -6.52
CA PHE A 570 -3.57 -16.18 -7.94
C PHE A 570 -2.64 -17.06 -8.75
N VAL A 571 -3.13 -17.57 -9.88
CA VAL A 571 -2.37 -18.38 -10.84
C VAL A 571 -2.53 -17.83 -12.25
N ASP A 572 -1.42 -17.80 -12.97
CA ASP A 572 -1.36 -17.55 -14.41
C ASP A 572 -0.52 -18.67 -15.05
N THR A 573 -1.18 -19.63 -15.69
CA THR A 573 -0.56 -20.90 -16.10
C THR A 573 0.31 -20.73 -17.34
N ARG A 574 1.21 -21.67 -17.65
CA ARG A 574 1.93 -21.70 -18.94
C ARG A 574 2.08 -23.14 -19.46
N PHE A 575 0.95 -23.83 -19.55
CA PHE A 575 0.82 -25.21 -20.02
C PHE A 575 -0.56 -25.45 -20.68
N PRO A 576 -0.68 -26.45 -21.56
CA PRO A 576 -1.95 -26.74 -22.24
C PRO A 576 -3.02 -27.26 -21.27
N ASN A 577 -4.29 -27.17 -21.68
CA ASN A 577 -5.36 -27.93 -21.02
C ASN A 577 -5.22 -29.41 -21.44
N ASP A 578 -4.65 -30.23 -20.56
CA ASP A 578 -4.35 -31.65 -20.75
C ASP A 578 -4.87 -32.51 -19.58
N GLU A 579 -4.55 -33.79 -19.53
CA GLU A 579 -4.94 -34.67 -18.41
C GLU A 579 -3.84 -34.78 -17.34
N VAL A 580 -2.86 -33.88 -17.35
CA VAL A 580 -1.71 -33.94 -16.45
C VAL A 580 -2.06 -33.27 -15.13
N VAL A 581 -1.74 -33.97 -14.03
CA VAL A 581 -1.90 -33.47 -12.66
C VAL A 581 -0.71 -32.59 -12.29
N ARG A 582 -0.99 -31.36 -11.86
CA ARG A 582 -0.02 -30.40 -11.35
C ARG A 582 -0.39 -30.00 -9.92
N VAL A 583 0.56 -30.11 -9.01
CA VAL A 583 0.32 -29.78 -7.59
C VAL A 583 0.41 -28.27 -7.41
N LEU A 584 -0.66 -27.66 -6.88
CA LEU A 584 -0.68 -26.23 -6.53
C LEU A 584 -0.21 -26.02 -5.09
N ILE A 585 -0.79 -26.76 -4.14
CA ILE A 585 -0.46 -26.66 -2.72
C ILE A 585 -0.27 -28.07 -2.15
N THR A 586 0.82 -28.28 -1.43
CA THR A 586 1.05 -29.48 -0.59
C THR A 586 0.99 -29.06 0.87
N PHE A 587 0.11 -29.72 1.63
CA PHE A 587 -0.07 -29.43 3.04
C PHE A 587 0.85 -30.30 3.91
N PRO A 588 1.17 -29.86 5.15
CA PRO A 588 2.04 -30.61 6.06
C PRO A 588 1.62 -32.05 6.37
N ASP A 589 0.32 -32.34 6.37
CA ASP A 589 -0.23 -33.70 6.56
C ASP A 589 -0.07 -34.61 5.32
N GLY A 590 0.46 -34.07 4.22
CA GLY A 590 0.68 -34.73 2.95
C GLY A 590 -0.45 -34.56 1.95
N SER A 591 -1.62 -34.03 2.34
CA SER A 591 -2.73 -33.77 1.42
C SER A 591 -2.38 -32.66 0.42
N GLU A 592 -3.06 -32.63 -0.73
CA GLU A 592 -2.73 -31.70 -1.83
C GLU A 592 -3.96 -31.12 -2.52
N LEU A 593 -3.85 -29.84 -2.91
CA LEU A 593 -4.70 -29.19 -3.88
C LEU A 593 -4.01 -29.27 -5.25
N GLN A 594 -4.67 -29.90 -6.22
CA GLN A 594 -4.11 -30.17 -7.54
C GLN A 594 -4.97 -29.55 -8.64
N LEU A 595 -4.33 -29.12 -9.73
CA LEU A 595 -4.96 -28.73 -10.98
C LEU A 595 -4.70 -29.83 -12.01
N VAL A 596 -5.72 -30.29 -12.72
CA VAL A 596 -5.60 -31.24 -13.83
C VAL A 596 -5.96 -30.54 -15.11
N GLY A 597 -5.01 -30.52 -16.05
CA GLY A 597 -5.10 -29.62 -17.18
C GLY A 597 -5.27 -28.19 -16.70
N ARG A 598 -6.31 -27.53 -17.19
CA ARG A 598 -6.76 -26.20 -16.76
C ARG A 598 -8.24 -26.15 -16.39
N ASP A 599 -8.95 -27.27 -16.43
CA ASP A 599 -10.42 -27.32 -16.29
C ASP A 599 -10.92 -28.08 -15.06
N ARG A 600 -10.02 -28.58 -14.20
CA ARG A 600 -10.41 -29.40 -13.06
C ARG A 600 -9.49 -29.25 -11.86
N VAL A 601 -10.08 -29.17 -10.68
CA VAL A 601 -9.36 -29.19 -9.39
C VAL A 601 -9.57 -30.55 -8.72
N GLN A 602 -8.53 -31.08 -8.08
CA GLN A 602 -8.59 -32.32 -7.31
C GLN A 602 -8.11 -32.12 -5.88
N TYR A 603 -8.77 -32.82 -4.95
CA TYR A 603 -8.33 -32.97 -3.57
C TYR A 603 -7.69 -34.34 -3.43
N TRP A 604 -6.45 -34.36 -2.95
CA TRP A 604 -5.68 -35.58 -2.75
C TRP A 604 -5.37 -35.78 -1.28
N ASN A 605 -5.61 -36.99 -0.77
CA ASN A 605 -5.26 -37.42 0.58
C ASN A 605 -4.86 -38.91 0.53
N GLY A 606 -3.62 -39.21 0.13
CA GLY A 606 -3.16 -40.58 -0.19
C GLY A 606 -3.68 -41.12 -1.54
N ASN A 607 -4.87 -40.70 -1.94
CA ASN A 607 -5.52 -40.90 -3.24
C ASN A 607 -6.38 -39.67 -3.57
N VAL A 608 -6.86 -39.57 -4.81
CA VAL A 608 -7.88 -38.56 -5.15
C VAL A 608 -9.15 -38.88 -4.38
N VAL A 609 -9.59 -37.96 -3.53
CA VAL A 609 -10.81 -38.08 -2.71
C VAL A 609 -11.97 -37.25 -3.25
N HIS A 610 -11.67 -36.19 -4.01
CA HIS A 610 -12.67 -35.35 -4.66
C HIS A 610 -12.13 -34.74 -5.95
N THR A 611 -13.03 -34.38 -6.86
CA THR A 611 -12.70 -33.77 -8.14
C THR A 611 -13.81 -32.82 -8.56
N VAL A 612 -13.46 -31.58 -8.88
CA VAL A 612 -14.38 -30.51 -9.25
C VAL A 612 -14.06 -30.03 -10.65
N ALA A 613 -15.05 -30.05 -11.55
CA ALA A 613 -14.94 -29.42 -12.86
C ALA A 613 -15.12 -27.90 -12.72
N LEU A 614 -14.26 -27.14 -13.38
CA LEU A 614 -14.33 -25.69 -13.40
C LEU A 614 -15.32 -25.23 -14.46
N PRO A 615 -16.15 -24.22 -14.18
CA PRO A 615 -17.12 -23.68 -15.14
C PRO A 615 -16.46 -23.03 -16.36
N HIS A 616 -15.22 -22.58 -16.19
CA HIS A 616 -14.32 -22.09 -17.23
C HIS A 616 -12.90 -22.55 -16.93
N GLU A 617 -12.09 -22.69 -17.97
CA GLU A 617 -10.69 -23.05 -17.79
C GLU A 617 -9.93 -21.92 -17.06
N VAL A 618 -9.03 -22.28 -16.15
CA VAL A 618 -7.96 -21.38 -15.73
C VAL A 618 -7.18 -20.97 -16.99
N PRO A 619 -6.96 -19.69 -17.29
CA PRO A 619 -6.37 -19.28 -18.56
C PRO A 619 -4.93 -19.80 -18.75
N ASP A 620 -4.59 -20.13 -20.01
CA ASP A 620 -3.22 -20.44 -20.49
C ASP A 620 -2.27 -19.23 -20.37
N THR A 621 -2.84 -18.03 -20.40
CA THR A 621 -2.18 -16.75 -20.18
C THR A 621 -3.27 -15.80 -19.67
N GLY A 622 -3.11 -15.26 -18.46
CA GLY A 622 -4.12 -14.53 -17.72
C GLY A 622 -4.24 -15.02 -16.28
N TRP A 623 -4.87 -14.25 -15.41
CA TRP A 623 -5.02 -14.65 -14.01
C TRP A 623 -6.33 -15.39 -13.77
N ALA A 624 -6.30 -16.30 -12.79
CA ALA A 624 -7.47 -16.78 -12.06
C ALA A 624 -7.13 -16.85 -10.57
N HIS A 625 -8.15 -16.73 -9.72
CA HIS A 625 -8.00 -16.88 -8.28
C HIS A 625 -8.61 -18.19 -7.80
N LEU A 626 -7.83 -19.00 -7.09
CA LEU A 626 -8.28 -20.25 -6.47
C LEU A 626 -8.27 -20.11 -4.96
N GLY A 627 -9.39 -20.45 -4.33
CA GLY A 627 -9.60 -20.34 -2.89
C GLY A 627 -10.16 -21.62 -2.27
N LEU A 628 -9.83 -21.85 -1.01
CA LEU A 628 -10.32 -22.97 -0.21
C LEU A 628 -10.66 -22.50 1.20
N GLN A 629 -11.91 -22.68 1.63
CA GLN A 629 -12.31 -22.54 3.03
C GLN A 629 -12.42 -23.94 3.66
N MET A 630 -11.67 -24.17 4.73
CA MET A 630 -11.80 -25.36 5.57
C MET A 630 -12.64 -25.06 6.81
N SER A 631 -13.54 -25.97 7.14
CA SER A 631 -14.28 -25.94 8.40
C SER A 631 -13.38 -26.22 9.61
N ALA A 632 -13.89 -25.94 10.81
CA ALA A 632 -13.37 -26.56 12.01
C ALA A 632 -13.34 -28.10 11.86
N ALA A 633 -12.39 -28.74 12.53
CA ALA A 633 -12.01 -30.14 12.36
C ALA A 633 -11.44 -30.53 10.99
N ASN A 634 -11.31 -29.60 10.03
CA ASN A 634 -10.71 -29.83 8.72
C ASN A 634 -11.38 -30.94 7.90
N GLN A 635 -12.70 -31.10 8.03
CA GLN A 635 -13.47 -32.17 7.37
C GLN A 635 -14.34 -31.66 6.23
N THR A 636 -14.65 -30.37 6.17
CA THR A 636 -15.38 -29.77 5.05
C THR A 636 -14.48 -28.78 4.32
N ALA A 637 -14.42 -28.91 3.00
CA ALA A 637 -13.75 -28.02 2.08
C ALA A 637 -14.77 -27.29 1.21
N GLU A 638 -14.64 -25.97 1.07
CA GLU A 638 -15.37 -25.18 0.09
C GLU A 638 -14.41 -24.60 -0.93
N LEU A 639 -14.62 -24.89 -2.22
CA LEU A 639 -13.81 -24.36 -3.31
C LEU A 639 -14.38 -23.03 -3.79
N TYR A 640 -13.52 -22.03 -3.92
CA TYR A 640 -13.84 -20.74 -4.53
C TYR A 640 -13.03 -20.58 -5.82
N LEU A 641 -13.69 -20.13 -6.89
CA LEU A 641 -13.06 -19.73 -8.14
C LEU A 641 -13.39 -18.26 -8.38
N ASP A 642 -12.36 -17.44 -8.61
CA ASP A 642 -12.48 -16.00 -8.87
C ASP A 642 -13.32 -15.28 -7.79
N GLY A 643 -13.20 -15.74 -6.54
CA GLY A 643 -13.87 -15.16 -5.36
C GLY A 643 -15.30 -15.66 -5.12
N PHE A 644 -15.86 -16.54 -5.97
CA PHE A 644 -17.21 -17.05 -5.80
C PHE A 644 -17.25 -18.57 -5.50
N LEU A 645 -18.20 -18.97 -4.65
CA LEU A 645 -18.31 -20.34 -4.15
C LEU A 645 -18.74 -21.31 -5.26
N LEU A 646 -17.93 -22.32 -5.52
CA LEU A 646 -18.12 -23.29 -6.61
C LEU A 646 -18.49 -24.69 -6.12
N ASP A 647 -17.92 -25.16 -5.02
CA ASP A 647 -18.13 -26.55 -4.57
C ASP A 647 -18.03 -26.68 -3.05
N ARG A 648 -18.67 -27.70 -2.49
CA ARG A 648 -18.57 -28.09 -1.07
C ARG A 648 -18.40 -29.60 -0.98
N PHE A 649 -17.36 -30.03 -0.26
CA PHE A 649 -17.01 -31.43 -0.07
C PHE A 649 -16.80 -31.75 1.41
N GLU A 650 -17.41 -32.83 1.87
CA GLU A 650 -17.22 -33.38 3.22
C GLU A 650 -16.39 -34.67 3.15
N HIS A 651 -15.42 -34.80 4.04
CA HIS A 651 -14.55 -35.97 4.18
C HIS A 651 -14.60 -36.52 5.60
N ASP A 652 -14.62 -37.85 5.73
CA ASP A 652 -14.70 -38.53 7.04
C ASP A 652 -13.45 -38.29 7.91
N GLN A 653 -12.33 -37.89 7.32
CA GLN A 653 -11.07 -37.63 8.00
C GLN A 653 -10.62 -36.18 7.79
N PRO A 654 -9.93 -35.58 8.78
CA PRO A 654 -9.25 -34.29 8.58
C PRO A 654 -8.26 -34.36 7.41
N PHE A 655 -8.19 -33.29 6.63
CA PHE A 655 -7.23 -33.10 5.55
C PHE A 655 -6.92 -31.60 5.38
N PHE A 656 -5.88 -31.27 4.61
CA PHE A 656 -5.36 -29.92 4.46
C PHE A 656 -4.93 -29.30 5.81
N GLU A 657 -4.34 -30.12 6.68
CA GLU A 657 -3.97 -29.69 8.04
C GLU A 657 -2.62 -28.98 8.10
N LEU A 658 -2.59 -27.84 8.80
CA LEU A 658 -1.37 -27.12 9.15
C LEU A 658 -0.66 -27.73 10.37
N SER A 659 -0.45 -29.05 10.30
CA SER A 659 0.38 -29.77 11.28
C SER A 659 1.87 -29.42 11.11
N PRO A 660 2.75 -29.78 12.07
CA PRO A 660 4.18 -29.50 11.93
C PRO A 660 4.77 -30.16 10.66
N GLY A 661 5.33 -29.37 9.75
CA GLY A 661 5.78 -29.84 8.44
C GLY A 661 6.07 -28.68 7.48
N ASN A 662 6.10 -28.96 6.18
CA ASN A 662 6.24 -27.93 5.16
C ASN A 662 4.90 -27.75 4.45
N LEU A 663 4.46 -26.50 4.34
CA LEU A 663 3.40 -26.08 3.44
C LEU A 663 4.09 -25.61 2.16
N SER A 664 3.92 -26.35 1.06
CA SER A 664 4.61 -26.09 -0.21
C SER A 664 3.65 -25.55 -1.25
N VAL A 665 4.07 -24.56 -2.04
CA VAL A 665 3.30 -24.00 -3.16
C VAL A 665 4.07 -24.23 -4.46
N GLY A 666 3.38 -24.72 -5.50
CA GLY A 666 3.92 -24.93 -6.84
C GLY A 666 4.36 -26.37 -7.15
N ARG A 667 4.65 -27.19 -6.14
CA ARG A 667 5.04 -28.60 -6.32
C ARG A 667 4.94 -29.38 -5.00
N ASN A 668 4.80 -30.71 -5.09
CA ASN A 668 5.19 -31.60 -4.00
C ASN A 668 6.63 -32.12 -4.21
N PRO A 669 7.63 -31.69 -3.40
CA PRO A 669 9.00 -32.15 -3.54
C PRO A 669 9.22 -33.63 -3.17
N ALA A 670 8.28 -34.24 -2.43
CA ALA A 670 8.35 -35.64 -2.01
C ALA A 670 7.74 -36.63 -3.02
N ARG A 671 7.10 -36.15 -4.09
CA ARG A 671 6.45 -36.99 -5.11
C ARG A 671 6.98 -36.69 -6.52
N VAL A 672 7.05 -37.73 -7.34
CA VAL A 672 7.31 -37.59 -8.78
C VAL A 672 6.01 -37.23 -9.48
N VAL A 673 5.63 -35.97 -9.37
CA VAL A 673 4.47 -35.34 -10.01
C VAL A 673 4.92 -34.04 -10.66
N GLU A 674 4.25 -33.64 -11.74
CA GLU A 674 4.55 -32.37 -12.42
C GLU A 674 4.21 -31.21 -11.48
N GLY A 675 5.10 -30.21 -11.43
CA GLY A 675 4.82 -28.97 -10.71
C GLY A 675 4.10 -27.97 -11.60
N PHE A 676 3.62 -26.91 -10.98
CA PHE A 676 3.02 -25.78 -11.66
C PHE A 676 4.08 -24.98 -12.42
N ARG A 677 3.82 -24.72 -13.71
CA ARG A 677 4.60 -23.78 -14.53
C ARG A 677 3.75 -22.55 -14.83
N GLY A 678 4.24 -21.37 -14.49
CA GLY A 678 3.51 -20.11 -14.66
C GLY A 678 3.85 -19.07 -13.58
N TRP A 679 3.12 -17.96 -13.58
CA TRP A 679 3.20 -16.96 -12.52
C TRP A 679 2.22 -17.29 -11.40
N ILE A 680 2.63 -17.01 -10.16
CA ILE A 680 1.75 -17.02 -9.00
C ILE A 680 1.89 -15.73 -8.22
N ASP A 681 0.83 -15.37 -7.50
CA ASP A 681 0.84 -14.20 -6.64
C ASP A 681 -0.14 -14.32 -5.46
N ASP A 682 0.06 -13.46 -4.47
CA ASP A 682 -0.87 -13.18 -3.38
C ASP A 682 -1.33 -14.43 -2.59
N PHE A 683 -0.37 -15.31 -2.23
CA PHE A 683 -0.64 -16.51 -1.44
C PHE A 683 -1.00 -16.15 0.00
N LYS A 684 -2.19 -16.56 0.43
CA LYS A 684 -2.75 -16.22 1.74
C LYS A 684 -3.22 -17.46 2.50
N VAL A 685 -2.92 -17.45 3.80
CA VAL A 685 -3.41 -18.42 4.77
C VAL A 685 -3.91 -17.67 5.99
N ILE A 686 -5.20 -17.80 6.30
CA ILE A 686 -5.84 -17.02 7.37
C ILE A 686 -6.68 -17.95 8.25
N ALA A 687 -6.56 -17.83 9.57
CA ALA A 687 -7.22 -18.71 10.52
C ALA A 687 -8.62 -18.22 10.95
N HIS A 688 -9.45 -17.78 9.99
CA HIS A 688 -10.84 -17.40 10.22
C HIS A 688 -11.75 -17.77 9.04
N ALA A 689 -13.06 -17.57 9.25
CA ALA A 689 -14.08 -17.74 8.23
C ALA A 689 -14.24 -16.45 7.42
N SER A 690 -13.91 -16.47 6.14
CA SER A 690 -14.03 -15.26 5.31
C SER A 690 -15.48 -15.07 4.86
N GLY A 691 -15.97 -13.83 4.91
CA GLY A 691 -17.28 -13.46 4.35
C GLY A 691 -17.31 -13.60 2.82
N LYS A 692 -18.50 -13.63 2.20
CA LYS A 692 -18.59 -13.74 0.72
C LYS A 692 -18.05 -12.50 0.00
N GLU A 693 -18.26 -11.30 0.54
CA GLU A 693 -17.59 -10.08 0.03
C GLU A 693 -16.07 -10.12 0.29
N GLU A 694 -15.62 -10.63 1.43
CA GLU A 694 -14.19 -10.77 1.74
C GLU A 694 -13.47 -11.73 0.78
N TRP A 695 -14.11 -12.86 0.41
CA TRP A 695 -13.63 -13.75 -0.64
C TRP A 695 -13.49 -13.04 -1.99
N CYS A 696 -14.45 -12.17 -2.33
CA CYS A 696 -14.35 -11.33 -3.51
C CYS A 696 -13.19 -10.34 -3.44
N ASN A 697 -13.04 -9.67 -2.31
CA ASN A 697 -11.96 -8.70 -2.09
C ASN A 697 -10.58 -9.37 -2.20
N HIS A 698 -10.42 -10.58 -1.67
CA HIS A 698 -9.21 -11.39 -1.81
C HIS A 698 -8.94 -11.81 -3.25
N ALA A 699 -10.00 -12.02 -4.04
CA ALA A 699 -9.93 -12.28 -5.48
C ALA A 699 -9.87 -11.01 -6.34
N GLY A 700 -9.61 -9.82 -5.77
CA GLY A 700 -9.49 -8.58 -6.54
C GLY A 700 -10.82 -8.07 -7.15
N GLY A 701 -11.95 -8.47 -6.59
CA GLY A 701 -13.29 -8.10 -7.04
C GLY A 701 -14.23 -7.67 -5.91
N THR A 702 -15.49 -7.42 -6.24
CA THR A 702 -16.56 -7.09 -5.25
C THR A 702 -17.85 -7.83 -5.56
N LEU A 703 -18.63 -8.17 -4.54
CA LEU A 703 -19.85 -8.96 -4.67
C LEU A 703 -20.98 -8.13 -5.30
N ILE A 704 -21.58 -8.68 -6.36
CA ILE A 704 -22.70 -8.06 -7.08
C ILE A 704 -23.94 -8.96 -7.10
N GLY A 705 -25.11 -8.35 -6.98
CA GLY A 705 -26.38 -8.91 -7.45
C GLY A 705 -26.46 -8.79 -8.97
N VAL A 706 -26.74 -9.90 -9.63
CA VAL A 706 -26.61 -10.03 -11.09
C VAL A 706 -27.95 -9.80 -11.80
N GLY A 707 -27.92 -9.00 -12.87
CA GLY A 707 -29.08 -8.75 -13.71
C GLY A 707 -29.55 -9.97 -14.51
N ALA A 708 -30.62 -9.80 -15.29
CA ALA A 708 -31.31 -10.91 -15.95
C ALA A 708 -30.62 -11.48 -17.22
N SER A 709 -29.52 -10.88 -17.70
CA SER A 709 -28.84 -11.31 -18.92
C SER A 709 -27.41 -10.74 -19.02
N GLY A 710 -26.55 -11.35 -19.85
CA GLY A 710 -25.20 -10.87 -20.16
C GLY A 710 -24.10 -11.79 -19.62
N ALA A 711 -22.83 -11.46 -19.87
CA ALA A 711 -21.70 -12.33 -19.52
C ALA A 711 -21.66 -12.70 -18.02
N TRP A 712 -21.93 -11.74 -17.13
CA TRP A 712 -22.02 -11.98 -15.69
C TRP A 712 -23.21 -12.86 -15.29
N HIS A 713 -24.31 -12.81 -16.04
CA HIS A 713 -25.45 -13.71 -15.82
C HIS A 713 -25.07 -15.15 -16.20
N ASP A 714 -24.41 -15.33 -17.34
CA ASP A 714 -23.96 -16.65 -17.82
C ASP A 714 -22.93 -17.25 -16.85
N LEU A 715 -21.99 -16.43 -16.36
CA LEU A 715 -21.01 -16.85 -15.34
C LEU A 715 -21.66 -17.18 -13.99
N ALA A 716 -22.57 -16.33 -13.50
CA ALA A 716 -23.25 -16.61 -12.24
C ALA A 716 -24.09 -17.91 -12.32
N SER A 717 -24.70 -18.17 -13.49
CA SER A 717 -25.53 -19.35 -13.73
C SER A 717 -24.73 -20.65 -13.84
N SER A 718 -23.41 -20.59 -14.03
CA SER A 718 -22.54 -21.77 -14.04
C SER A 718 -22.18 -22.26 -12.63
N HIS A 719 -22.46 -21.46 -11.61
CA HIS A 719 -22.25 -21.80 -10.20
C HIS A 719 -23.48 -22.47 -9.57
N PRO A 720 -23.31 -23.33 -8.56
CA PRO A 720 -24.44 -24.02 -7.94
C PRO A 720 -25.45 -23.10 -7.25
N ASP A 721 -26.72 -23.52 -7.24
CA ASP A 721 -27.82 -22.78 -6.59
C ASP A 721 -27.56 -22.46 -5.11
N PHE A 722 -26.89 -23.35 -4.38
CA PHE A 722 -26.62 -23.15 -2.95
C PHE A 722 -25.73 -21.92 -2.70
N SER A 723 -24.80 -21.61 -3.60
CA SER A 723 -23.91 -20.44 -3.49
C SER A 723 -24.71 -19.13 -3.52
N HIS A 724 -25.75 -19.07 -4.35
CA HIS A 724 -26.64 -17.91 -4.45
C HIS A 724 -27.65 -17.85 -3.30
N GLN A 725 -28.13 -19.00 -2.86
CA GLN A 725 -29.09 -19.10 -1.75
C GLN A 725 -28.49 -18.61 -0.43
N GLU A 726 -27.22 -18.94 -0.14
CA GLU A 726 -26.54 -18.48 1.08
C GLU A 726 -26.49 -16.96 1.20
N ILE A 727 -26.19 -16.27 0.09
CA ILE A 727 -26.15 -14.81 0.04
C ILE A 727 -27.57 -14.26 0.19
N SER A 728 -28.54 -14.85 -0.52
CA SER A 728 -29.94 -14.43 -0.41
C SER A 728 -30.51 -14.59 0.99
N ASP A 729 -30.21 -15.70 1.67
CA ASP A 729 -30.66 -15.97 3.02
C ASP A 729 -30.05 -14.98 4.02
N PHE A 730 -28.75 -14.70 3.89
CA PHE A 730 -28.08 -13.69 4.70
C PHE A 730 -28.70 -12.30 4.50
N LEU A 731 -28.83 -11.85 3.25
CA LEU A 731 -29.38 -10.53 2.93
C LEU A 731 -30.85 -10.43 3.38
N ALA A 732 -31.66 -11.45 3.14
CA ALA A 732 -33.07 -11.49 3.55
C ALA A 732 -33.22 -11.47 5.08
N PHE A 733 -32.36 -12.19 5.81
CA PHE A 733 -32.36 -12.19 7.27
C PHE A 733 -32.17 -10.78 7.85
N PHE A 734 -31.36 -9.96 7.20
CA PHE A 734 -31.11 -8.57 7.57
C PHE A 734 -32.02 -7.55 6.85
N GLY A 735 -33.04 -8.02 6.11
CA GLY A 735 -33.98 -7.16 5.39
C GLY A 735 -33.34 -6.35 4.26
N LYS A 736 -32.23 -6.83 3.69
CA LYS A 736 -31.55 -6.22 2.54
C LYS A 736 -32.15 -6.73 1.22
N PRO A 737 -32.00 -5.98 0.11
CA PRO A 737 -32.40 -6.45 -1.21
C PRO A 737 -31.71 -7.77 -1.58
N THR A 738 -32.46 -8.69 -2.17
CA THR A 738 -31.95 -9.96 -2.70
C THR A 738 -32.08 -10.02 -4.21
N PHE A 739 -31.26 -10.88 -4.82
CA PHE A 739 -31.17 -11.11 -6.25
C PHE A 739 -31.23 -12.62 -6.54
N PRO A 740 -31.72 -13.04 -7.71
CA PRO A 740 -31.73 -14.47 -8.07
C PRO A 740 -30.34 -15.08 -8.21
N LEU A 741 -29.37 -14.28 -8.65
CA LEU A 741 -27.99 -14.69 -8.91
C LEU A 741 -27.03 -13.63 -8.38
N TYR A 742 -25.85 -14.09 -7.96
CA TYR A 742 -24.73 -13.26 -7.53
C TYR A 742 -23.46 -13.68 -8.25
N ALA A 743 -22.50 -12.78 -8.30
CA ALA A 743 -21.16 -13.08 -8.80
C ALA A 743 -20.15 -12.22 -8.07
N CYS A 744 -18.90 -12.66 -8.11
CA CYS A 744 -17.80 -11.75 -7.88
C CYS A 744 -17.54 -10.94 -9.14
N TYR A 745 -17.68 -9.62 -9.08
CA TYR A 745 -17.31 -8.77 -10.20
C TYR A 745 -15.80 -8.54 -10.17
N HIS A 746 -15.09 -9.09 -11.15
CA HIS A 746 -13.63 -9.00 -11.28
C HIS A 746 -13.23 -8.76 -12.75
N ASP A 747 -12.03 -8.23 -12.95
CA ASP A 747 -11.37 -8.08 -14.25
C ASP A 747 -9.87 -8.03 -13.99
N TYR A 748 -9.15 -9.03 -14.48
CA TYR A 748 -7.71 -9.20 -14.26
C TYR A 748 -6.86 -8.75 -15.45
N SER A 749 -7.46 -8.03 -16.39
CA SER A 749 -6.77 -7.55 -17.59
C SER A 749 -5.78 -6.40 -17.30
N ASP A 750 -6.03 -5.63 -16.23
CA ASP A 750 -5.19 -4.52 -15.78
C ASP A 750 -5.38 -4.24 -14.28
N ASP A 751 -4.55 -3.37 -13.71
CA ASP A 751 -4.74 -2.87 -12.35
C ASP A 751 -6.07 -2.14 -12.21
N HIS A 752 -6.80 -2.45 -11.14
CA HIS A 752 -8.07 -1.80 -10.79
C HIS A 752 -9.14 -1.82 -11.90
N ALA A 753 -9.03 -2.71 -12.90
CA ALA A 753 -9.96 -2.79 -14.02
C ALA A 753 -11.41 -3.10 -13.62
N ALA A 754 -11.60 -3.84 -12.52
CA ALA A 754 -12.91 -4.00 -11.87
C ALA A 754 -12.86 -3.47 -10.44
N HIS A 755 -13.83 -2.60 -10.11
CA HIS A 755 -13.89 -1.98 -8.80
C HIS A 755 -15.30 -1.47 -8.46
N ARG A 756 -15.51 -1.04 -7.20
CA ARG A 756 -16.83 -0.63 -6.68
C ARG A 756 -17.46 0.56 -7.43
N ALA A 757 -16.65 1.38 -8.12
CA ALA A 757 -17.12 2.55 -8.85
C ALA A 757 -17.48 2.30 -10.33
N ASN A 758 -17.18 1.13 -10.90
CA ASN A 758 -17.42 0.81 -12.32
C ASN A 758 -18.24 -0.47 -12.53
N ILE A 759 -19.04 -0.87 -11.53
CA ILE A 759 -19.95 -2.01 -11.63
C ILE A 759 -20.80 -1.88 -12.93
N PRO A 760 -20.85 -2.91 -13.79
CA PRO A 760 -21.53 -2.80 -15.08
C PRO A 760 -23.02 -2.50 -14.95
N VAL A 761 -23.56 -1.77 -15.92
CA VAL A 761 -24.98 -1.40 -15.98
C VAL A 761 -25.86 -2.65 -15.94
N GLY A 762 -26.88 -2.64 -15.09
CA GLY A 762 -27.81 -3.76 -14.91
C GLY A 762 -27.45 -4.70 -13.75
N HIS A 763 -26.33 -4.47 -13.08
CA HIS A 763 -25.92 -5.17 -11.86
C HIS A 763 -25.95 -4.22 -10.66
N THR A 764 -25.87 -4.75 -9.44
CA THR A 764 -25.91 -3.94 -8.21
C THR A 764 -24.86 -4.42 -7.22
N GLY A 765 -24.01 -3.53 -6.72
CA GLY A 765 -23.07 -3.86 -5.65
C GLY A 765 -23.81 -4.18 -4.36
N VAL A 766 -23.51 -5.33 -3.75
CA VAL A 766 -24.12 -5.78 -2.49
C VAL A 766 -23.11 -5.91 -1.34
N GLY A 767 -21.81 -5.74 -1.62
CA GLY A 767 -20.73 -5.88 -0.64
C GLY A 767 -20.94 -5.11 0.67
N ALA A 768 -21.32 -3.82 0.59
CA ALA A 768 -21.61 -3.03 1.78
C ALA A 768 -22.79 -3.56 2.61
N SER A 769 -23.83 -4.09 1.94
CA SER A 769 -24.97 -4.73 2.63
C SER A 769 -24.60 -6.07 3.26
N TYR A 770 -23.55 -6.72 2.74
CA TYR A 770 -23.05 -7.99 3.25
C TYR A 770 -22.08 -7.80 4.43
N ASN A 771 -21.11 -6.88 4.31
CA ASN A 771 -20.13 -6.62 5.37
C ASN A 771 -20.73 -5.83 6.54
N PHE A 772 -21.75 -5.00 6.30
CA PHE A 772 -22.39 -4.16 7.33
C PHE A 772 -23.92 -4.26 7.27
N PRO A 773 -24.46 -5.45 7.52
CA PRO A 773 -25.89 -5.66 7.46
C PRO A 773 -26.67 -4.83 8.50
N GLU A 774 -26.04 -4.43 9.60
CA GLU A 774 -26.65 -3.66 10.69
C GLU A 774 -27.19 -2.27 10.28
N GLY A 775 -26.78 -1.76 9.11
CA GLY A 775 -27.33 -0.54 8.53
C GLY A 775 -26.26 0.45 8.13
N PRO A 776 -26.60 1.39 7.23
CA PRO A 776 -25.69 2.48 6.90
C PRO A 776 -25.48 3.37 8.12
N LEU A 777 -24.41 4.17 8.10
CA LEU A 777 -24.33 5.33 8.99
C LEU A 777 -25.30 6.40 8.52
N GLU A 778 -26.03 6.98 9.46
CA GLU A 778 -26.89 8.14 9.24
C GLU A 778 -26.37 9.28 10.13
N HIS A 779 -26.29 10.51 9.61
CA HIS A 779 -25.58 11.58 10.33
C HIS A 779 -26.23 11.95 11.68
N ASP A 780 -27.56 11.81 11.79
CA ASP A 780 -28.36 12.16 12.97
C ASP A 780 -28.82 10.94 13.80
N GLN A 781 -28.20 9.78 13.59
CA GLN A 781 -28.37 8.60 14.45
C GLN A 781 -27.03 8.18 15.02
N PRO A 782 -27.02 7.49 16.18
CA PRO A 782 -25.82 6.82 16.63
C PRO A 782 -25.33 5.77 15.64
N ARG A 783 -24.01 5.53 15.63
CA ARG A 783 -23.43 4.44 14.84
C ARG A 783 -24.07 3.09 15.24
N PRO A 784 -24.43 2.22 14.28
CA PRO A 784 -24.93 0.88 14.58
C PRO A 784 -23.96 0.07 15.46
N ASP A 785 -24.50 -0.89 16.20
CA ASP A 785 -23.69 -1.84 16.97
C ASP A 785 -23.05 -2.87 16.03
N SER A 786 -21.73 -2.81 15.88
CA SER A 786 -20.97 -3.79 15.10
C SER A 786 -20.26 -4.82 15.99
N SER A 787 -20.51 -4.85 17.30
CA SER A 787 -19.87 -5.77 18.23
C SER A 787 -20.16 -7.25 17.92
N GLY A 788 -21.30 -7.52 17.27
CA GLY A 788 -21.70 -8.84 16.78
C GLY A 788 -21.32 -9.12 15.32
N ASN A 789 -20.77 -8.13 14.61
CA ASN A 789 -20.44 -8.22 13.20
C ASN A 789 -19.17 -9.07 13.02
N HIS A 790 -19.27 -10.18 12.28
CA HIS A 790 -18.16 -11.10 12.08
C HIS A 790 -16.98 -10.43 11.36
N PHE A 791 -17.25 -9.72 10.27
CA PHE A 791 -16.24 -9.02 9.48
C PHE A 791 -15.43 -8.04 10.33
N CYS A 792 -16.11 -7.21 11.13
CA CYS A 792 -15.43 -6.26 12.03
C CYS A 792 -14.55 -6.96 13.07
N ARG A 793 -14.98 -8.12 13.57
CA ARG A 793 -14.24 -8.89 14.59
C ARG A 793 -13.00 -9.60 14.05
N ASN A 794 -12.80 -9.64 12.73
CA ASN A 794 -11.54 -10.08 12.13
C ASN A 794 -10.41 -9.09 12.45
N CYS A 795 -10.67 -7.78 12.49
CA CYS A 795 -9.67 -6.78 12.90
C CYS A 795 -9.70 -6.48 14.40
N HIS A 796 -10.91 -6.44 14.99
CA HIS A 796 -11.11 -5.94 16.34
C HIS A 796 -11.10 -7.05 17.38
N THR A 797 -10.18 -6.97 18.35
CA THR A 797 -10.04 -7.96 19.42
C THR A 797 -10.07 -7.33 20.81
N ALA A 798 -10.29 -8.13 21.85
CA ALA A 798 -10.26 -7.62 23.23
C ALA A 798 -8.90 -7.01 23.63
N THR A 799 -7.82 -7.43 22.98
CA THR A 799 -6.45 -6.94 23.21
C THR A 799 -5.98 -5.97 22.13
N GLY A 800 -6.85 -5.58 21.20
CA GLY A 800 -6.52 -4.65 20.14
C GLY A 800 -6.12 -3.28 20.70
N LEU A 801 -5.21 -2.62 20.01
CA LEU A 801 -4.65 -1.35 20.47
C LEU A 801 -5.19 -0.19 19.64
N GLN A 802 -5.27 0.97 20.29
CA GLN A 802 -5.66 2.25 19.70
C GLN A 802 -6.88 2.18 18.75
N GLY A 803 -7.98 1.57 19.19
CA GLY A 803 -9.21 1.54 18.38
C GLY A 803 -9.32 0.31 17.47
N LEU A 804 -8.36 -0.61 17.50
CA LEU A 804 -8.53 -2.00 17.08
C LEU A 804 -9.16 -2.87 18.18
N ASN A 805 -9.69 -2.27 19.25
CA ASN A 805 -10.38 -3.00 20.31
C ASN A 805 -11.89 -3.11 20.06
N LEU A 806 -12.56 -3.93 20.86
CA LEU A 806 -14.02 -4.15 20.75
C LEU A 806 -14.86 -2.91 21.10
N ASP A 807 -14.35 -1.99 21.92
CA ASP A 807 -15.07 -0.75 22.27
C ASP A 807 -15.27 0.15 21.04
N ALA A 808 -14.40 0.05 20.03
CA ALA A 808 -14.57 0.76 18.77
C ALA A 808 -15.85 0.34 18.02
N LEU A 809 -16.31 -0.90 18.22
CA LEU A 809 -17.49 -1.46 17.55
C LEU A 809 -18.79 -1.25 18.33
N ALA A 810 -18.70 -0.91 19.62
CA ALA A 810 -19.85 -0.86 20.50
C ALA A 810 -20.77 0.31 20.17
N PHE A 811 -22.08 0.07 20.30
CA PHE A 811 -23.07 1.15 20.25
C PHE A 811 -22.87 2.13 21.41
N ILE A 812 -22.93 3.43 21.11
CA ILE A 812 -22.90 4.50 22.11
C ILE A 812 -24.24 5.24 22.05
N PRO A 813 -25.10 5.12 23.07
CA PRO A 813 -26.36 5.85 23.09
C PRO A 813 -26.10 7.37 23.09
N ASP A 814 -26.99 8.10 22.42
CA ASP A 814 -27.01 9.56 22.37
C ASP A 814 -25.77 10.23 21.72
N LEU A 815 -24.91 9.47 21.04
CA LEU A 815 -23.81 10.00 20.24
C LEU A 815 -24.06 9.77 18.76
N ASN A 816 -24.54 10.81 18.07
CA ASN A 816 -24.82 10.75 16.63
C ASN A 816 -23.54 10.59 15.81
N ALA A 817 -23.62 9.93 14.65
CA ALA A 817 -22.47 9.60 13.82
C ALA A 817 -21.65 10.84 13.40
N LYS A 818 -22.31 11.98 13.15
CA LYS A 818 -21.66 13.26 12.80
C LYS A 818 -20.80 13.86 13.91
N ASP A 819 -21.08 13.51 15.16
CA ASP A 819 -20.39 13.98 16.35
C ASP A 819 -19.49 12.88 16.95
N ASP A 820 -19.53 11.68 16.37
CA ASP A 820 -18.74 10.55 16.81
C ASP A 820 -17.28 10.71 16.35
N PRO A 821 -16.32 10.77 17.28
CA PRO A 821 -14.91 10.87 16.92
C PRO A 821 -14.38 9.61 16.23
N ARG A 822 -14.99 8.44 16.42
CA ARG A 822 -14.63 7.23 15.69
C ARG A 822 -14.92 7.48 14.21
N ARG A 823 -13.93 7.32 13.35
CA ARG A 823 -14.07 7.38 11.89
C ARG A 823 -14.04 5.99 11.32
N GLN A 824 -14.34 5.82 10.05
CA GLN A 824 -14.10 4.59 9.31
C GLN A 824 -12.83 4.68 8.47
N PRO A 825 -12.18 3.57 8.08
CA PRO A 825 -10.93 3.57 7.36
C PRO A 825 -10.91 4.46 6.14
N LEU A 826 -12.02 4.61 5.42
CA LEU A 826 -12.10 5.53 4.28
C LEU A 826 -12.85 6.84 4.59
N GLN A 827 -13.36 7.02 5.80
CA GLN A 827 -13.99 8.29 6.18
C GLN A 827 -12.91 9.38 6.32
N PRO A 828 -13.17 10.59 5.78
CA PRO A 828 -12.30 11.73 6.02
C PRO A 828 -12.40 12.19 7.48
N TYR A 829 -11.59 13.19 7.84
CA TYR A 829 -11.72 13.88 9.12
C TYR A 829 -13.16 14.40 9.33
N PRO A 830 -13.67 14.39 10.58
CA PRO A 830 -15.09 14.66 10.86
C PRO A 830 -15.49 16.12 10.63
N ARG A 831 -14.54 17.04 10.56
CA ARG A 831 -14.76 18.48 10.49
C ARG A 831 -14.00 19.08 9.33
N VAL A 832 -14.63 20.05 8.67
CA VAL A 832 -14.03 20.89 7.63
C VAL A 832 -14.21 22.36 8.01
N HIS A 833 -13.22 23.18 7.68
CA HIS A 833 -13.13 24.58 8.13
C HIS A 833 -13.03 25.56 6.94
N GLY A 834 -13.14 26.85 7.23
CA GLY A 834 -12.98 27.93 6.25
C GLY A 834 -14.22 28.15 5.38
N ASN A 835 -14.01 28.71 4.19
CA ASN A 835 -15.06 28.92 3.20
C ASN A 835 -15.48 27.59 2.57
N ILE A 836 -16.78 27.38 2.43
CA ILE A 836 -17.40 26.20 1.83
C ILE A 836 -18.32 26.68 0.70
N PRO A 837 -17.91 26.53 -0.58
CA PRO A 837 -18.73 26.94 -1.72
C PRO A 837 -20.04 26.16 -1.81
N ALA A 838 -21.03 26.75 -2.49
CA ALA A 838 -22.19 25.99 -2.95
C ALA A 838 -21.72 24.92 -3.95
N ASP A 839 -22.43 23.79 -3.97
CA ASP A 839 -22.16 22.65 -4.85
C ASP A 839 -20.75 22.05 -4.70
N TRP A 840 -20.08 22.29 -3.56
CA TRP A 840 -18.71 21.86 -3.34
C TRP A 840 -18.53 20.37 -3.61
N LEU A 841 -19.29 19.48 -2.97
CA LEU A 841 -19.18 18.03 -3.15
C LEU A 841 -20.10 17.48 -4.26
N GLY A 842 -20.57 18.36 -5.15
CA GLY A 842 -21.55 18.05 -6.19
C GLY A 842 -22.83 18.86 -6.02
N ALA A 843 -23.70 18.77 -7.03
CA ALA A 843 -24.93 19.57 -7.09
C ALA A 843 -25.77 19.44 -5.81
N GLY A 844 -26.01 20.57 -5.15
CA GLY A 844 -26.77 20.70 -3.90
C GLY A 844 -25.99 20.43 -2.61
N LEU A 845 -24.67 20.17 -2.67
CA LEU A 845 -23.89 19.72 -1.51
C LEU A 845 -22.69 20.64 -1.20
N PRO A 846 -22.83 21.66 -0.34
CA PRO A 846 -24.09 22.21 0.17
C PRO A 846 -24.81 23.07 -0.88
N ALA A 847 -26.12 23.29 -0.72
CA ALA A 847 -26.92 24.07 -1.67
C ALA A 847 -26.58 25.57 -1.69
N GLU A 848 -26.06 26.10 -0.58
CA GLU A 848 -25.64 27.50 -0.45
C GLU A 848 -24.20 27.56 0.06
N ALA A 849 -23.46 28.57 -0.40
CA ALA A 849 -22.12 28.83 0.10
C ALA A 849 -22.19 29.32 1.54
N MET A 850 -21.23 28.90 2.37
CA MET A 850 -21.16 29.28 3.77
C MET A 850 -19.70 29.40 4.24
N VAL A 851 -19.51 30.02 5.40
CA VAL A 851 -18.27 29.91 6.17
C VAL A 851 -18.53 28.90 7.28
N ALA A 852 -17.65 27.91 7.43
CA ALA A 852 -17.75 26.93 8.51
C ALA A 852 -17.77 27.64 9.88
N PRO A 853 -18.57 27.15 10.85
CA PRO A 853 -18.53 27.70 12.20
C PRO A 853 -17.16 27.46 12.86
N PRO A 854 -16.82 28.13 13.97
CA PRO A 854 -15.52 27.96 14.64
C PRO A 854 -15.18 26.50 14.99
N GLU A 855 -16.18 25.71 15.37
CA GLU A 855 -16.03 24.27 15.66
C GLU A 855 -15.89 23.38 14.42
N GLY A 856 -15.96 23.95 13.22
CA GLY A 856 -15.96 23.25 11.94
C GLY A 856 -17.32 22.66 11.55
N LEU A 857 -17.59 22.60 10.24
CA LEU A 857 -18.77 21.92 9.71
C LEU A 857 -18.58 20.41 9.85
N ALA A 858 -19.55 19.71 10.45
CA ALA A 858 -19.57 18.25 10.49
C ALA A 858 -19.78 17.71 9.06
N ILE A 859 -18.72 17.17 8.45
CA ILE A 859 -18.74 16.77 7.03
C ILE A 859 -19.78 15.67 6.75
N ASP A 860 -20.05 14.85 7.76
CA ASP A 860 -21.02 13.77 7.68
C ASP A 860 -22.46 14.26 7.42
N THR A 861 -22.78 15.52 7.73
CA THR A 861 -24.07 16.13 7.36
C THR A 861 -24.23 16.32 5.84
N LEU A 862 -23.13 16.27 5.09
CA LEU A 862 -23.12 16.31 3.63
C LEU A 862 -22.87 14.91 3.01
N LEU A 863 -22.19 14.01 3.73
CA LEU A 863 -21.76 12.72 3.20
C LEU A 863 -22.66 11.53 3.55
N LEU A 864 -23.36 11.59 4.68
CA LEU A 864 -24.21 10.50 5.16
C LEU A 864 -25.69 10.83 4.93
N PRO A 865 -26.55 9.81 4.69
CA PRO A 865 -27.98 10.01 4.50
C PRO A 865 -28.71 10.48 5.77
N GLU A 866 -29.88 11.07 5.55
CA GLU A 866 -30.87 11.36 6.59
C GLU A 866 -31.59 10.08 7.08
N PRO A 867 -32.09 10.06 8.32
CA PRO A 867 -32.77 8.90 8.87
C PRO A 867 -33.98 8.45 8.05
N GLY A 868 -34.01 7.17 7.68
CA GLY A 868 -35.15 6.57 6.98
C GLY A 868 -35.29 6.95 5.50
N GLN A 869 -34.41 7.81 4.97
CA GLN A 869 -34.15 7.86 3.53
C GLN A 869 -33.29 6.65 3.17
N GLY A 870 -33.93 5.47 3.09
CA GLY A 870 -33.25 4.26 2.62
C GLY A 870 -32.42 4.59 1.38
N SER A 871 -31.17 4.14 1.35
CA SER A 871 -30.16 4.48 0.36
C SER A 871 -30.65 4.22 -1.07
N SER A 872 -31.38 5.17 -1.65
CA SER A 872 -31.93 5.10 -3.01
C SER A 872 -30.98 5.76 -4.02
N LEU A 873 -29.84 6.26 -3.55
CA LEU A 873 -28.77 6.81 -4.38
C LEU A 873 -27.43 6.24 -3.91
N VAL A 874 -26.82 5.50 -4.83
CA VAL A 874 -25.42 5.05 -4.93
C VAL A 874 -24.46 5.73 -3.94
N PHE A 875 -24.27 5.14 -2.76
CA PHE A 875 -23.10 5.41 -1.91
C PHE A 875 -22.64 4.10 -1.29
N GLY A 876 -21.66 3.47 -1.94
CA GLY A 876 -20.80 2.48 -1.31
C GLY A 876 -19.94 3.20 -0.28
N ALA A 877 -20.49 3.44 0.91
CA ALA A 877 -19.69 3.72 2.09
C ALA A 877 -19.19 2.36 2.58
N ALA A 878 -17.94 2.02 2.28
CA ALA A 878 -17.23 0.97 2.99
C ALA A 878 -17.06 1.46 4.43
N LEU A 879 -17.69 0.75 5.35
CA LEU A 879 -17.71 1.01 6.77
C LEU A 879 -16.49 0.30 7.41
N LEU A 880 -15.97 0.73 8.57
CA LEU A 880 -15.02 0.07 9.50
C LEU A 880 -14.59 1.13 10.54
N GLY A 881 -13.66 0.97 11.49
CA GLY A 881 -13.40 1.98 12.55
C GLY A 881 -11.94 2.44 12.67
N TRP A 882 -11.65 3.73 12.94
CA TRP A 882 -10.42 4.25 13.60
C TRP A 882 -10.50 5.73 14.11
N MET A 883 -9.71 6.03 15.16
CA MET A 883 -9.92 6.95 16.31
C MET A 883 -10.22 8.46 16.16
N ALA A 884 -10.97 8.98 17.16
CA ALA A 884 -10.60 10.14 18.00
C ALA A 884 -11.01 9.97 19.49
N ARG A 885 -10.30 10.68 20.38
CA ARG A 885 -10.23 10.50 21.85
C ARG A 885 -11.48 10.96 22.61
N ARG A 886 -11.89 10.23 23.65
CA ARG A 886 -12.61 10.78 24.83
C ARG A 886 -11.62 10.94 25.99
N ARG A 887 -11.44 12.18 26.46
CA ARG A 887 -10.82 12.51 27.75
C ARG A 887 -11.90 12.53 28.84
N ALA A 888 -11.66 11.83 29.94
CA ALA A 888 -12.21 12.17 31.25
C ALA A 888 -11.26 11.70 32.36
N GLY A 889 -10.74 12.66 33.15
CA GLY A 889 -10.24 12.43 34.51
C GLY A 889 -8.72 12.44 34.73
N PHE A 890 -8.06 13.59 34.58
CA PHE A 890 -7.32 14.36 35.61
C PHE A 890 -6.37 15.36 34.97
#